data_AF-A0A8C5UC71-F1
#
_entry.id   AF-A0A8C5UC71-F1
#
_cell.length_a   1.000
_cell.length_b   1.000
_cell.length_c   1.000
_cell.angle_alpha   90.00
_cell.angle_beta   90.00
_cell.angle_gamma   90.00
#
_symmetry.space_group_name_H-M   'P 1'
#
loop_
_entity.id
_entity.type
_entity.pdbx_description
1 polymer ?
#
loop_
_entity_poly.entity_id
_entity_poly.type
_entity_poly.pdbx_seq_one_letter_code
_entity_poly.pdbx_strand_id
1 'polypeptide(L)'
;APRRPGIGTVGKPIKLLANYFEVDIPKIDVYHYEVDIKPDKCPRRVNREVVEYMVQHFKPQIFGDRKPVYDGKKNIYTVTALPIGNERVDFEVTIPGEGKDRIFKVSIKWMAIVSWRMLHEALVSGQIPVPLESVQALDVAMRHLASMRYTPVGRSFFSPPEGYYHPLGGGREVWFGFHQSVRPAMWKMMLNIDVSATAFYKAQPVIEFMCEVLDIRNIDEQPKPLTDSQRVRFTKEIKGLKVEVTHCGQMKRKYRVCNVTRRPASHQTFPLQLESGQTVECTVAQYFKQKYNLQLKYPHLPCLQVGQEQKHTYLPLEVCNIVAGQRCIKKLTDNQTSTMIKATARSAPDRQEEISRLMKNASYNLDPYIQEFGIKVKDDMTEVTGRVLPAPILQYGGRNRAIATPNQGVWDMRGKQFYNGIEIKVWAIACFAPQKQCREEVLKNFTDQLRKISKDAGMPIQGQPCFCKYAQGADSVEPMFRHLKNTYSGLQLIIVILPGKTPVYVSATAFYKAQPVIQFMCEVLDIHNIDEQPRPLTDSHRVKFTKEIKGLKVEVTHCGTMRRKYRVCNVTRRPASHQTFPLQLENGQTVERTVAQYFREKYNLQLKYPHLPCLQVGQEQKHTYLPLEVCNIVAGQRCIKKLTDNQTSTMIKATARSAPDRQEEISRLVRSANYDADPFVQEFQFKVRDEMAHVTGRVLPAPMLQYGGRNRTVATPSHGVWDMRGKQFHTGVEIKMWAIACFATQRQCREEILKGFTDQLRKISKDAGMPIQGQPCFCKYAQGADSVEPMFRHLKNTYSGLQLIIVILPGKTPVYAEVKRVGDTLLGMATQCVQVKNVIKTSPQTLSNLCLKINVKLGGINNILVPHQRPSVFQQPVIFLGADVTHPPAGDGKKPSIAAVVGSMDAHPSRYCATVRVQRPRQEIIQDLASMVRELLIQFYKSTRFKPTRIIFYRDGVSEGQFRQVLYYELLAIREACISLEKDYQPGITYIVVQKRHHTRLFCADRTERVGRSGNIPAGTTVDTDITHPYEFDFYLCSHAGIQGTSRPSHYHVLWDDNCFTADELQLLTYQLCHTYVRCTRSVSIPAPAYYAHLVAFRARYHLVDKEHDSAEGSHVSGQSNGRDPQALAKAVQIHQDTLRTMYFA
;
A
#
# COMPACT_ATOMS: atom_id res chain seq x y z
N ALA A 1 22.80 6.89 -30.16
CA ALA A 1 23.28 5.58 -29.68
C ALA A 1 24.31 5.04 -30.66
N PRO A 2 25.02 3.93 -30.36
CA PRO A 2 25.56 3.04 -31.39
C PRO A 2 24.46 2.60 -32.36
N ARG A 3 24.83 2.30 -33.60
CA ARG A 3 23.93 1.63 -34.55
C ARG A 3 23.65 0.19 -34.07
N ARG A 4 22.51 -0.35 -34.49
CA ARG A 4 22.19 -1.78 -34.34
C ARG A 4 23.30 -2.63 -35.01
N PRO A 5 24.01 -3.51 -34.29
CA PRO A 5 25.12 -4.30 -34.86
C PRO A 5 24.63 -5.47 -35.73
N GLY A 6 23.37 -5.85 -35.59
CA GLY A 6 22.68 -6.92 -36.32
C GLY A 6 21.33 -7.20 -35.66
N ILE A 7 20.57 -8.13 -36.24
CA ILE A 7 19.42 -8.75 -35.56
C ILE A 7 19.88 -10.03 -34.85
N GLY A 8 19.25 -10.38 -33.72
CA GLY A 8 19.49 -11.65 -33.06
C GLY A 8 18.86 -12.81 -33.82
N THR A 9 19.49 -13.98 -33.68
CA THR A 9 19.18 -15.23 -34.39
C THR A 9 18.81 -16.36 -33.42
N VAL A 10 19.21 -16.27 -32.15
CA VAL A 10 19.03 -17.33 -31.16
C VAL A 10 17.60 -17.34 -30.61
N GLY A 11 17.05 -18.55 -30.40
CA GLY A 11 15.74 -18.76 -29.76
C GLY A 11 14.67 -19.25 -30.73
N LYS A 12 13.63 -19.93 -30.21
CA LYS A 12 12.54 -20.45 -31.03
C LYS A 12 11.67 -19.29 -31.58
N PRO A 13 11.41 -19.18 -32.89
CA PRO A 13 10.48 -18.19 -33.42
C PRO A 13 9.07 -18.31 -32.79
N ILE A 14 8.40 -17.17 -32.62
CA ILE A 14 7.02 -17.06 -32.14
C ILE A 14 6.30 -15.91 -32.86
N LYS A 15 5.09 -16.17 -33.37
CA LYS A 15 4.25 -15.12 -33.98
C LYS A 15 3.56 -14.28 -32.93
N LEU A 16 3.75 -12.97 -33.01
CA LEU A 16 3.21 -12.00 -32.05
C LEU A 16 2.40 -10.91 -32.76
N LEU A 17 1.47 -10.31 -32.01
CA LEU A 17 0.80 -9.08 -32.36
C LEU A 17 1.25 -7.99 -31.38
N ALA A 18 1.70 -6.86 -31.92
CA ALA A 18 2.05 -5.67 -31.16
C ALA A 18 0.89 -4.66 -31.18
N ASN A 19 0.68 -3.91 -30.09
CA ASN A 19 -0.27 -2.78 -30.08
C ASN A 19 0.28 -1.52 -30.78
N TYR A 20 0.91 -1.75 -31.94
CA TYR A 20 1.45 -0.78 -32.86
C TYR A 20 0.61 -0.90 -34.13
N PHE A 21 0.25 0.24 -34.70
CA PHE A 21 -0.61 0.34 -35.87
C PHE A 21 0.15 1.15 -36.91
N GLU A 22 0.33 0.59 -38.11
CA GLU A 22 1.10 1.22 -39.17
C GLU A 22 0.50 2.58 -39.56
N VAL A 23 1.37 3.59 -39.72
CA VAL A 23 0.99 4.93 -40.16
C VAL A 23 1.68 5.22 -41.49
N ASP A 24 0.89 5.26 -42.56
CA ASP A 24 1.35 5.69 -43.88
C ASP A 24 1.27 7.22 -43.96
N ILE A 25 2.40 7.85 -44.28
CA ILE A 25 2.56 9.30 -44.34
C ILE A 25 2.84 9.77 -45.77
N PRO A 26 2.25 10.90 -46.23
CA PRO A 26 2.54 11.46 -47.54
C PRO A 26 3.94 12.08 -47.59
N LYS A 27 4.61 11.97 -48.75
CA LYS A 27 6.00 12.45 -48.98
C LYS A 27 6.06 13.95 -49.30
N ILE A 28 5.30 14.73 -48.53
CA ILE A 28 5.09 16.17 -48.66
C ILE A 28 5.92 16.94 -47.61
N ASP A 29 5.82 18.26 -47.70
CA ASP A 29 6.36 19.21 -46.73
C ASP A 29 5.22 19.84 -45.93
N VAL A 30 5.43 20.02 -44.62
CA VAL A 30 4.45 20.57 -43.68
C VAL A 30 4.93 21.93 -43.16
N TYR A 31 4.05 22.91 -43.09
CA TYR A 31 4.38 24.28 -42.71
C TYR A 31 4.22 24.47 -41.21
N HIS A 32 5.27 24.93 -40.52
CA HIS A 32 5.29 25.17 -39.08
C HIS A 32 5.24 26.67 -38.75
N TYR A 33 4.38 27.02 -37.80
CA TYR A 33 4.19 28.39 -37.31
C TYR A 33 4.31 28.42 -35.79
N GLU A 34 4.97 29.46 -35.28
CA GLU A 34 4.87 29.83 -33.88
C GLU A 34 3.57 30.61 -33.67
N VAL A 35 2.83 30.25 -32.61
CA VAL A 35 1.71 31.04 -32.10
C VAL A 35 2.03 31.53 -30.69
N ASP A 36 1.87 32.83 -30.45
CA ASP A 36 1.91 33.44 -29.13
C ASP A 36 0.49 33.87 -28.74
N ILE A 37 0.08 33.60 -27.50
CA ILE A 37 -1.27 33.92 -26.99
C ILE A 37 -1.11 34.71 -25.70
N LYS A 38 -1.67 35.92 -25.66
CA LYS A 38 -1.68 36.79 -24.48
C LYS A 38 -3.10 36.90 -23.93
N PRO A 39 -3.34 36.62 -22.63
CA PRO A 39 -2.35 36.28 -21.58
C PRO A 39 -1.70 34.88 -21.71
N ASP A 40 -0.40 34.84 -21.43
CA ASP A 40 0.52 33.69 -21.62
C ASP A 40 0.23 32.48 -20.72
N LYS A 41 -0.22 32.73 -19.49
CA LYS A 41 -0.39 31.72 -18.43
C LYS A 41 -1.70 30.94 -18.48
N CYS A 42 -2.39 30.93 -19.62
CA CYS A 42 -3.61 30.18 -19.80
C CYS A 42 -3.38 28.64 -19.84
N PRO A 43 -4.33 27.82 -19.37
CA PRO A 43 -4.23 26.37 -19.48
C PRO A 43 -4.31 25.93 -20.96
N ARG A 44 -3.52 24.91 -21.37
CA ARG A 44 -3.48 24.41 -22.76
C ARG A 44 -4.86 24.18 -23.42
N ARG A 45 -5.87 23.75 -22.65
CA ARG A 45 -7.24 23.61 -23.14
C ARG A 45 -7.85 24.95 -23.57
N VAL A 46 -7.70 26.00 -22.75
CA VAL A 46 -8.12 27.36 -23.12
C VAL A 46 -7.34 27.85 -24.32
N ASN A 47 -6.03 27.61 -24.40
CA ASN A 47 -5.25 27.98 -25.58
C ASN A 47 -5.78 27.29 -26.86
N ARG A 48 -6.26 26.05 -26.77
CA ARG A 48 -6.91 25.36 -27.90
C ARG A 48 -8.29 25.93 -28.22
N GLU A 49 -9.10 26.26 -27.20
CA GLU A 49 -10.37 26.97 -27.36
C GLU A 49 -10.17 28.35 -28.05
N VAL A 50 -9.07 29.05 -27.77
CA VAL A 50 -8.64 30.27 -28.50
C VAL A 50 -8.34 29.98 -29.97
N VAL A 51 -7.48 28.99 -30.26
CA VAL A 51 -7.06 28.71 -31.64
C VAL A 51 -8.20 28.14 -32.50
N GLU A 52 -9.09 27.33 -31.92
CA GLU A 52 -10.31 26.85 -32.57
C GLU A 52 -11.21 28.02 -33.00
N TYR A 53 -11.52 28.94 -32.07
CA TYR A 53 -12.34 30.11 -32.38
C TYR A 53 -11.65 31.02 -33.41
N MET A 54 -10.33 31.21 -33.33
CA MET A 54 -9.54 31.96 -34.30
C MET A 54 -9.60 31.34 -35.70
N VAL A 55 -9.47 30.02 -35.83
CA VAL A 55 -9.56 29.31 -37.12
C VAL A 55 -10.95 29.43 -37.74
N GLN A 56 -12.00 29.35 -36.92
CA GLN A 56 -13.38 29.53 -37.39
C GLN A 56 -13.68 30.98 -37.80
N HIS A 57 -13.27 31.97 -37.00
CA HIS A 57 -13.58 33.38 -37.21
C HIS A 57 -12.76 34.00 -38.35
N PHE A 58 -11.46 33.72 -38.43
CA PHE A 58 -10.56 34.23 -39.47
C PHE A 58 -10.42 33.26 -40.67
N LYS A 59 -11.43 32.39 -40.88
CA LYS A 59 -11.44 31.43 -42.00
C LYS A 59 -11.32 32.14 -43.36
N PRO A 60 -12.09 33.21 -43.68
CA PRO A 60 -12.02 33.84 -45.00
C PRO A 60 -10.69 34.52 -45.31
N GLN A 61 -10.01 35.09 -44.30
CA GLN A 61 -8.82 35.93 -44.49
C GLN A 61 -7.51 35.12 -44.50
N ILE A 62 -7.41 34.06 -43.69
CA ILE A 62 -6.13 33.39 -43.40
C ILE A 62 -6.19 31.89 -43.69
N PHE A 63 -7.14 31.18 -43.08
CA PHE A 63 -7.08 29.72 -43.08
C PHE A 63 -7.64 29.11 -44.37
N GLY A 64 -8.66 29.71 -44.98
CA GLY A 64 -9.42 29.08 -46.06
C GLY A 64 -9.99 27.75 -45.59
N ASP A 65 -10.05 26.75 -46.46
CA ASP A 65 -10.51 25.39 -46.10
C ASP A 65 -9.47 24.53 -45.36
N ARG A 66 -8.30 25.09 -45.03
CA ARG A 66 -7.25 24.38 -44.27
C ARG A 66 -7.73 24.07 -42.86
N LYS A 67 -7.25 22.96 -42.28
CA LYS A 67 -7.52 22.55 -40.88
C LYS A 67 -6.23 22.51 -40.06
N PRO A 68 -5.79 23.64 -39.45
CA PRO A 68 -4.51 23.70 -38.75
C PRO A 68 -4.49 22.84 -37.49
N VAL A 69 -3.40 22.08 -37.29
CA VAL A 69 -3.23 21.24 -36.10
C VAL A 69 -2.31 21.90 -35.08
N TYR A 70 -2.84 22.11 -33.88
CA TYR A 70 -2.17 22.84 -32.79
C TYR A 70 -1.74 21.93 -31.62
N ASP A 71 -0.58 22.22 -31.01
CA ASP A 71 -0.04 21.51 -29.83
C ASP A 71 -0.66 21.96 -28.47
N GLY A 72 -1.36 23.10 -28.46
CA GLY A 72 -1.94 23.69 -27.24
C GLY A 72 -0.95 24.52 -26.41
N LYS A 73 0.17 24.96 -26.99
CA LYS A 73 1.12 25.91 -26.40
C LYS A 73 1.55 27.00 -27.38
N LYS A 74 2.22 26.59 -28.47
CA LYS A 74 3.01 27.46 -29.36
C LYS A 74 3.19 26.94 -30.79
N ASN A 75 2.85 25.70 -31.11
CA ASN A 75 3.16 25.09 -32.41
C ASN A 75 1.90 24.76 -33.20
N ILE A 76 1.65 25.50 -34.28
CA ILE A 76 0.60 25.22 -35.29
C ILE A 76 1.28 24.64 -36.53
N TYR A 77 0.64 23.66 -37.17
CA TYR A 77 1.07 23.14 -38.47
C TYR A 77 -0.08 23.15 -39.49
N THR A 78 0.24 23.35 -40.77
CA THR A 78 -0.68 23.22 -41.91
C THR A 78 -0.03 22.45 -43.07
N VAL A 79 -0.86 21.83 -43.92
CA VAL A 79 -0.40 21.11 -45.12
C VAL A 79 0.02 22.01 -46.27
N THR A 80 -0.51 23.24 -46.32
CA THR A 80 -0.16 24.27 -47.30
C THR A 80 0.11 25.60 -46.60
N ALA A 81 0.91 26.46 -47.23
CA ALA A 81 1.25 27.78 -46.68
C ALA A 81 0.00 28.61 -46.35
N LEU A 82 0.05 29.33 -45.23
CA LEU A 82 -0.89 30.40 -44.89
C LEU A 82 -0.50 31.69 -45.63
N PRO A 83 -1.46 32.55 -46.01
CA PRO A 83 -1.23 33.78 -46.79
C PRO A 83 -0.71 34.93 -45.89
N ILE A 84 0.37 34.68 -45.13
CA ILE A 84 0.97 35.62 -44.17
C ILE A 84 2.46 35.90 -44.43
N GLY A 85 3.08 35.21 -45.38
CA GLY A 85 4.52 35.29 -45.63
C GLY A 85 5.36 34.94 -44.39
N ASN A 86 6.43 35.68 -44.18
CA ASN A 86 7.35 35.52 -43.04
C ASN A 86 7.06 36.48 -41.86
N GLU A 87 6.08 37.36 -42.02
CA GLU A 87 5.76 38.38 -41.02
C GLU A 87 4.93 37.81 -39.86
N ARG A 88 4.84 38.60 -38.78
CA ARG A 88 4.07 38.25 -37.58
C ARG A 88 2.73 38.96 -37.61
N VAL A 89 1.66 38.23 -37.91
CA VAL A 89 0.30 38.77 -37.93
C VAL A 89 -0.32 38.66 -36.54
N ASP A 90 -0.78 39.79 -35.99
CA ASP A 90 -1.55 39.87 -34.75
C ASP A 90 -3.06 39.79 -35.03
N PHE A 91 -3.77 39.04 -34.20
CA PHE A 91 -5.22 38.84 -34.21
C PHE A 91 -5.80 39.16 -32.83
N GLU A 92 -7.01 39.71 -32.80
CA GLU A 92 -7.79 39.82 -31.57
C GLU A 92 -8.92 38.77 -31.59
N VAL A 93 -8.93 37.90 -30.59
CA VAL A 93 -9.78 36.69 -30.55
C VAL A 93 -10.65 36.73 -29.29
N THR A 94 -11.95 36.97 -29.47
CA THR A 94 -12.92 37.12 -28.38
C THR A 94 -13.66 35.82 -28.15
N ILE A 95 -13.34 35.11 -27.06
CA ILE A 95 -14.11 33.92 -26.66
C ILE A 95 -15.25 34.33 -25.71
N PRO A 96 -16.49 33.86 -25.94
CA PRO A 96 -17.57 33.93 -24.97
C PRO A 96 -17.14 33.46 -23.57
N GLY A 97 -17.60 34.18 -22.54
CA GLY A 97 -17.32 33.85 -21.15
C GLY A 97 -18.59 33.79 -20.29
N GLU A 98 -18.51 33.05 -19.18
CA GLU A 98 -19.56 33.05 -18.15
C GLU A 98 -19.60 34.43 -17.42
N GLY A 99 -20.22 35.42 -18.06
CA GLY A 99 -20.52 36.76 -17.51
C GLY A 99 -19.66 37.93 -18.01
N LYS A 100 -18.50 37.67 -18.62
CA LYS A 100 -17.73 38.64 -19.43
C LYS A 100 -16.92 37.90 -20.48
N ASP A 101 -16.89 38.45 -21.69
CA ASP A 101 -16.10 37.90 -22.78
C ASP A 101 -14.60 38.05 -22.53
N ARG A 102 -13.82 37.14 -23.13
CA ARG A 102 -12.39 37.02 -22.92
C ARG A 102 -11.68 37.33 -24.23
N ILE A 103 -11.18 38.54 -24.33
CA ILE A 103 -10.35 39.02 -25.44
C ILE A 103 -8.93 38.47 -25.25
N PHE A 104 -8.42 37.80 -26.28
CA PHE A 104 -7.03 37.33 -26.36
C PHE A 104 -6.33 38.01 -27.53
N LYS A 105 -5.09 38.45 -27.33
CA LYS A 105 -4.22 38.86 -28.44
C LYS A 105 -3.37 37.67 -28.85
N VAL A 106 -3.55 37.21 -30.08
CA VAL A 106 -2.93 36.01 -30.62
C VAL A 106 -2.07 36.41 -31.81
N SER A 107 -0.86 35.89 -31.94
CA SER A 107 -0.03 36.19 -33.10
C SER A 107 0.56 34.95 -33.72
N ILE A 108 0.47 34.86 -35.05
CA ILE A 108 1.03 33.77 -35.85
C ILE A 108 2.24 34.32 -36.61
N LYS A 109 3.33 33.54 -36.62
CA LYS A 109 4.50 33.80 -37.45
C LYS A 109 4.97 32.49 -38.09
N TRP A 110 5.33 32.50 -39.37
CA TRP A 110 6.01 31.36 -40.00
C TRP A 110 7.39 31.12 -39.35
N MET A 111 7.76 29.85 -39.22
CA MET A 111 9.00 29.42 -38.56
C MET A 111 9.85 28.49 -39.43
N ALA A 112 9.25 27.45 -40.02
CA ALA A 112 9.98 26.41 -40.72
C ALA A 112 9.11 25.64 -41.71
N ILE A 113 9.78 24.92 -42.61
CA ILE A 113 9.20 23.81 -43.37
C ILE A 113 9.72 22.50 -42.77
N VAL A 114 8.81 21.59 -42.47
CA VAL A 114 9.06 20.30 -41.82
C VAL A 114 8.78 19.19 -42.84
N SER A 115 9.85 18.60 -43.39
CA SER A 115 9.69 17.59 -44.44
C SER A 115 9.32 16.21 -43.89
N TRP A 116 8.25 15.62 -44.43
CA TRP A 116 7.90 14.21 -44.19
C TRP A 116 8.54 13.27 -45.21
N ARG A 117 9.06 13.81 -46.34
CA ARG A 117 9.93 13.07 -47.26
C ARG A 117 11.22 12.63 -46.55
N MET A 118 11.91 13.55 -45.89
CA MET A 118 13.11 13.26 -45.09
C MET A 118 12.83 12.27 -43.94
N LEU A 119 11.64 12.33 -43.33
CA LEU A 119 11.24 11.36 -42.30
C LEU A 119 11.12 9.95 -42.89
N HIS A 120 10.47 9.79 -44.04
CA HIS A 120 10.38 8.51 -44.75
C HIS A 120 11.77 7.98 -45.17
N GLU A 121 12.64 8.84 -45.69
CA GLU A 121 14.02 8.49 -46.04
C GLU A 121 14.84 8.02 -44.83
N ALA A 122 14.68 8.64 -43.66
CA ALA A 122 15.33 8.21 -42.42
C ALA A 122 14.87 6.81 -41.95
N LEU A 123 13.59 6.50 -42.09
CA LEU A 123 12.99 5.22 -41.68
C LEU A 123 13.35 4.05 -42.59
N VAL A 124 13.52 4.32 -43.89
CA VAL A 124 13.81 3.29 -44.92
C VAL A 124 15.31 3.09 -45.12
N SER A 125 16.12 4.16 -45.12
CA SER A 125 17.57 4.04 -45.33
C SER A 125 18.34 3.69 -44.05
N GLY A 126 17.86 4.16 -42.88
CA GLY A 126 18.64 4.18 -41.64
C GLY A 126 19.93 5.00 -41.70
N GLN A 127 20.19 5.70 -42.82
CA GLN A 127 21.45 6.41 -43.08
C GLN A 127 21.52 7.76 -42.39
N ILE A 128 20.43 8.53 -42.46
CA ILE A 128 20.26 9.84 -41.81
C ILE A 128 19.54 9.72 -40.45
N PRO A 129 19.79 10.63 -39.49
CA PRO A 129 19.07 10.63 -38.21
C PRO A 129 17.57 10.88 -38.39
N VAL A 130 16.72 10.31 -37.51
CA VAL A 130 15.27 10.58 -37.55
C VAL A 130 14.99 12.06 -37.25
N PRO A 131 14.32 12.81 -38.15
CA PRO A 131 13.98 14.21 -37.91
C PRO A 131 12.89 14.32 -36.84
N LEU A 132 13.28 14.66 -35.61
CA LEU A 132 12.38 14.72 -34.45
C LEU A 132 11.27 15.76 -34.60
N GLU A 133 11.50 16.81 -35.37
CA GLU A 133 10.50 17.86 -35.68
C GLU A 133 9.37 17.30 -36.57
N SER A 134 9.71 16.49 -37.57
CA SER A 134 8.73 15.76 -38.40
C SER A 134 7.90 14.77 -37.58
N VAL A 135 8.53 14.06 -36.63
CA VAL A 135 7.82 13.19 -35.68
C VAL A 135 6.93 14.00 -34.71
N GLN A 136 7.36 15.18 -34.28
CA GLN A 136 6.57 16.08 -33.44
C GLN A 136 5.36 16.66 -34.18
N ALA A 137 5.51 17.08 -35.44
CA ALA A 137 4.40 17.54 -36.27
C ALA A 137 3.34 16.43 -36.43
N LEU A 138 3.77 15.19 -36.66
CA LEU A 138 2.88 14.03 -36.78
C LEU A 138 2.20 13.66 -35.45
N ASP A 139 2.90 13.68 -34.31
CA ASP A 139 2.28 13.50 -32.98
C ASP A 139 1.26 14.62 -32.68
N VAL A 140 1.53 15.87 -33.07
CA VAL A 140 0.58 16.98 -32.90
C VAL A 140 -0.65 16.82 -33.79
N ALA A 141 -0.49 16.41 -35.05
CA ALA A 141 -1.59 16.15 -35.99
C ALA A 141 -2.51 15.04 -35.47
N MET A 142 -1.98 13.84 -35.25
CA MET A 142 -2.77 12.67 -34.85
C MET A 142 -3.42 12.82 -33.46
N ARG A 143 -2.94 13.74 -32.62
CA ARG A 143 -3.50 14.02 -31.29
C ARG A 143 -4.50 15.18 -31.26
N HIS A 144 -4.69 15.92 -32.35
CA HIS A 144 -5.34 17.22 -32.29
C HIS A 144 -6.78 17.12 -31.77
N LEU A 145 -7.63 16.34 -32.46
CA LEU A 145 -9.04 16.15 -32.10
C LEU A 145 -9.22 15.43 -30.76
N ALA A 146 -8.39 14.42 -30.47
CA ALA A 146 -8.37 13.73 -29.18
C ALA A 146 -8.07 14.68 -28.00
N SER A 147 -7.23 15.71 -28.23
CA SER A 147 -6.91 16.75 -27.24
C SER A 147 -8.02 17.79 -27.04
N MET A 148 -9.05 17.80 -27.90
CA MET A 148 -10.26 18.62 -27.78
C MET A 148 -11.43 17.83 -27.16
N ARG A 149 -11.66 16.60 -27.64
CA ARG A 149 -12.77 15.73 -27.19
C ARG A 149 -12.58 15.18 -25.78
N TYR A 150 -11.35 14.78 -25.42
CA TYR A 150 -11.07 14.11 -24.15
C TYR A 150 -10.30 14.98 -23.15
N THR A 151 -10.08 14.48 -21.93
CA THR A 151 -9.19 15.10 -20.95
C THR A 151 -7.75 14.62 -21.16
N PRO A 152 -6.82 15.45 -21.69
CA PRO A 152 -5.45 15.04 -21.94
C PRO A 152 -4.62 14.98 -20.65
N VAL A 153 -3.95 13.85 -20.44
CA VAL A 153 -3.05 13.55 -19.32
C VAL A 153 -1.72 13.04 -19.90
N GLY A 154 -0.85 13.98 -20.30
CA GLY A 154 0.45 13.68 -20.91
C GLY A 154 0.31 13.13 -22.34
N ARG A 155 0.56 11.82 -22.50
CA ARG A 155 0.35 11.05 -23.74
C ARG A 155 -0.89 10.13 -23.66
N SER A 156 -1.78 10.33 -22.68
CA SER A 156 -3.06 9.60 -22.59
C SER A 156 -4.25 10.54 -22.58
N PHE A 157 -5.41 10.04 -23.04
CA PHE A 157 -6.69 10.73 -23.14
C PHE A 157 -7.73 9.96 -22.32
N PHE A 158 -8.55 10.67 -21.53
CA PHE A 158 -9.53 10.08 -20.62
C PHE A 158 -10.91 10.76 -20.77
N SER A 159 -11.98 9.96 -20.68
CA SER A 159 -13.38 10.43 -20.65
C SER A 159 -14.01 10.18 -19.28
N PRO A 160 -15.14 10.84 -18.96
CA PRO A 160 -15.99 10.43 -17.84
C PRO A 160 -16.44 8.95 -17.95
N PRO A 161 -16.91 8.34 -16.86
CA PRO A 161 -17.54 7.02 -16.88
C PRO A 161 -18.92 7.06 -17.55
N GLU A 162 -19.10 6.27 -18.59
CA GLU A 162 -20.37 6.07 -19.30
C GLU A 162 -20.66 4.57 -19.34
N GLY A 163 -21.81 4.14 -18.82
CA GLY A 163 -22.16 2.71 -18.69
C GLY A 163 -21.39 1.91 -17.62
N TYR A 164 -20.43 2.51 -16.92
CA TYR A 164 -19.68 1.88 -15.82
C TYR A 164 -19.47 2.83 -14.63
N TYR A 165 -19.29 2.29 -13.43
CA TYR A 165 -18.98 3.09 -12.23
C TYR A 165 -18.01 2.34 -11.30
N HIS A 166 -16.88 2.99 -10.99
CA HIS A 166 -15.80 2.40 -10.19
C HIS A 166 -15.28 3.38 -9.13
N PRO A 167 -16.03 3.58 -8.02
CA PRO A 167 -15.59 4.41 -6.92
C PRO A 167 -14.38 3.78 -6.22
N LEU A 168 -13.38 4.61 -5.92
CA LEU A 168 -12.22 4.25 -5.10
C LEU A 168 -12.42 4.63 -3.62
N GLY A 169 -13.38 5.51 -3.33
CA GLY A 169 -13.61 6.08 -2.01
C GLY A 169 -12.66 7.24 -1.70
N GLY A 170 -13.08 8.16 -0.82
CA GLY A 170 -12.34 9.39 -0.53
C GLY A 170 -12.49 10.47 -1.61
N GLY A 171 -13.66 10.51 -2.26
CA GLY A 171 -13.99 11.46 -3.32
C GLY A 171 -13.33 11.14 -4.67
N ARG A 172 -12.98 9.87 -4.89
CA ARG A 172 -12.15 9.40 -6.02
C ARG A 172 -12.82 8.24 -6.76
N GLU A 173 -12.54 8.14 -8.05
CA GLU A 173 -13.04 7.10 -8.96
C GLU A 173 -12.01 6.77 -10.05
N VAL A 174 -12.24 5.69 -10.80
CA VAL A 174 -11.42 5.33 -11.98
C VAL A 174 -12.08 5.84 -13.26
N TRP A 175 -11.35 6.60 -14.07
CA TRP A 175 -11.72 6.86 -15.47
C TRP A 175 -10.84 5.98 -16.37
N PHE A 176 -11.45 5.37 -17.39
CA PHE A 176 -10.76 4.71 -18.48
C PHE A 176 -10.46 5.67 -19.64
N GLY A 177 -9.63 5.21 -20.56
CA GLY A 177 -9.13 5.99 -21.68
C GLY A 177 -8.04 5.23 -22.43
N PHE A 178 -7.23 5.93 -23.21
CA PHE A 178 -6.15 5.34 -23.99
C PHE A 178 -4.87 6.17 -23.91
N HIS A 179 -3.73 5.49 -23.95
CA HIS A 179 -2.46 6.10 -24.35
C HIS A 179 -2.38 6.16 -25.87
N GLN A 180 -1.78 7.24 -26.38
CA GLN A 180 -1.44 7.45 -27.78
C GLN A 180 -0.04 8.05 -27.87
N SER A 181 0.81 7.46 -28.71
CA SER A 181 2.06 8.10 -29.13
C SER A 181 2.49 7.61 -30.49
N VAL A 182 2.86 8.56 -31.36
CA VAL A 182 3.55 8.28 -32.61
C VAL A 182 5.01 7.91 -32.31
N ARG A 183 5.56 6.92 -33.03
CA ARG A 183 6.96 6.46 -32.90
C ARG A 183 7.58 6.15 -34.27
N PRO A 184 8.86 6.48 -34.50
CA PRO A 184 9.61 5.88 -35.59
C PRO A 184 9.87 4.39 -35.27
N ALA A 185 9.82 3.56 -36.30
CA ALA A 185 10.12 2.14 -36.23
C ALA A 185 10.93 1.74 -37.48
N MET A 186 11.19 0.45 -37.71
CA MET A 186 11.78 0.01 -38.99
C MET A 186 10.77 0.26 -40.12
N TRP A 187 11.24 0.84 -41.23
CA TRP A 187 10.50 1.08 -42.49
C TRP A 187 9.32 2.07 -42.44
N LYS A 188 8.58 2.17 -41.33
CA LYS A 188 7.36 2.99 -41.19
C LYS A 188 7.29 3.76 -39.87
N MET A 189 6.40 4.76 -39.83
CA MET A 189 5.91 5.33 -38.58
C MET A 189 4.84 4.41 -37.97
N MET A 190 4.78 4.37 -36.64
CA MET A 190 3.88 3.51 -35.89
C MET A 190 3.09 4.31 -34.85
N LEU A 191 1.78 4.10 -34.80
CA LEU A 191 0.89 4.60 -33.76
C LEU A 191 0.80 3.56 -32.64
N ASN A 192 1.35 3.85 -31.46
CA ASN A 192 1.23 2.95 -30.31
C ASN A 192 0.02 3.34 -29.43
N ILE A 193 -0.97 2.43 -29.34
CA ILE A 193 -2.21 2.59 -28.58
C ILE A 193 -2.31 1.55 -27.46
N ASP A 194 -2.59 1.97 -26.23
CA ASP A 194 -2.73 1.07 -25.07
C ASP A 194 -3.84 1.55 -24.13
N VAL A 195 -4.77 0.67 -23.74
CA VAL A 195 -5.86 1.05 -22.82
C VAL A 195 -5.31 1.49 -21.46
N SER A 196 -5.78 2.64 -20.99
CA SER A 196 -5.23 3.36 -19.85
C SER A 196 -6.31 3.62 -18.81
N ALA A 197 -5.92 3.67 -17.53
CA ALA A 197 -6.82 3.95 -16.43
C ALA A 197 -6.08 4.76 -15.36
N THR A 198 -6.71 5.82 -14.85
CA THR A 198 -6.16 6.65 -13.77
C THR A 198 -7.26 7.09 -12.81
N ALA A 199 -6.88 7.37 -11.57
CA ALA A 199 -7.80 7.95 -10.62
C ALA A 199 -8.10 9.43 -10.96
N PHE A 200 -9.38 9.77 -10.92
CA PHE A 200 -9.90 11.14 -10.95
C PHE A 200 -10.63 11.46 -9.64
N TYR A 201 -10.82 12.75 -9.37
CA TYR A 201 -11.75 13.23 -8.37
C TYR A 201 -13.16 13.28 -8.96
N LYS A 202 -14.13 12.77 -8.21
CA LYS A 202 -15.55 12.77 -8.61
C LYS A 202 -16.09 14.20 -8.73
N ALA A 203 -16.99 14.41 -9.69
CA ALA A 203 -17.74 15.66 -9.80
C ALA A 203 -18.95 15.63 -8.84
N GLN A 204 -18.77 16.09 -7.60
CA GLN A 204 -19.79 16.01 -6.55
C GLN A 204 -19.73 17.21 -5.58
N PRO A 205 -20.79 17.46 -4.77
CA PRO A 205 -20.77 18.49 -3.73
C PRO A 205 -19.58 18.36 -2.77
N VAL A 206 -19.03 19.50 -2.33
CA VAL A 206 -17.90 19.49 -1.39
C VAL A 206 -18.27 18.90 -0.03
N ILE A 207 -19.55 18.94 0.36
CA ILE A 207 -20.09 18.24 1.53
C ILE A 207 -19.91 16.71 1.39
N GLU A 208 -20.29 16.12 0.26
CA GLU A 208 -20.12 14.67 0.01
C GLU A 208 -18.65 14.29 -0.10
N PHE A 209 -17.84 15.13 -0.76
CA PHE A 209 -16.38 14.97 -0.81
C PHE A 209 -15.76 14.97 0.60
N MET A 210 -16.21 15.87 1.48
CA MET A 210 -15.79 15.90 2.89
C MET A 210 -16.20 14.61 3.62
N CYS A 211 -17.44 14.15 3.42
CA CYS A 211 -17.95 12.92 4.04
C CYS A 211 -17.13 11.68 3.63
N GLU A 212 -16.89 11.49 2.33
CA GLU A 212 -16.02 10.42 1.83
C GLU A 212 -14.57 10.52 2.34
N VAL A 213 -14.02 11.72 2.47
CA VAL A 213 -12.64 11.93 2.96
C VAL A 213 -12.52 11.65 4.46
N LEU A 214 -13.57 11.90 5.24
CA LEU A 214 -13.57 11.75 6.70
C LEU A 214 -14.23 10.46 7.22
N ASP A 215 -14.82 9.65 6.34
CA ASP A 215 -15.60 8.42 6.67
C ASP A 215 -16.88 8.72 7.48
N ILE A 216 -17.53 9.84 7.14
CA ILE A 216 -18.83 10.27 7.69
C ILE A 216 -19.94 9.71 6.81
N ARG A 217 -20.92 9.00 7.39
CA ARG A 217 -22.03 8.39 6.63
C ARG A 217 -23.15 9.35 6.29
N ASN A 218 -23.42 10.29 7.19
CA ASN A 218 -24.48 11.28 7.07
C ASN A 218 -23.99 12.57 7.73
N ILE A 219 -24.11 13.71 7.04
CA ILE A 219 -23.66 15.01 7.55
C ILE A 219 -24.65 15.58 8.59
N ASP A 220 -25.94 15.25 8.46
CA ASP A 220 -27.00 15.75 9.34
C ASP A 220 -26.91 15.13 10.75
N GLU A 221 -26.23 13.98 10.88
CA GLU A 221 -25.87 13.36 12.16
C GLU A 221 -24.68 14.05 12.86
N GLN A 222 -24.02 15.02 12.20
CA GLN A 222 -22.85 15.74 12.75
C GLN A 222 -23.09 17.27 12.84
N PRO A 223 -23.96 17.75 13.74
CA PRO A 223 -24.23 19.18 13.98
C PRO A 223 -23.13 19.89 14.80
N LYS A 224 -21.86 19.44 14.68
CA LYS A 224 -20.72 19.97 15.44
C LYS A 224 -19.57 20.32 14.49
N PRO A 225 -18.82 21.41 14.75
CA PRO A 225 -17.63 21.76 13.97
C PRO A 225 -16.62 20.60 13.88
N LEU A 226 -15.87 20.56 12.78
CA LEU A 226 -14.80 19.58 12.61
C LEU A 226 -13.72 19.74 13.67
N THR A 227 -13.29 18.63 14.28
CA THR A 227 -12.07 18.62 15.12
C THR A 227 -10.85 19.09 14.32
N ASP A 228 -9.82 19.62 14.99
CA ASP A 228 -8.59 20.07 14.32
C ASP A 228 -7.95 18.95 13.47
N SER A 229 -8.00 17.69 13.93
CA SER A 229 -7.55 16.51 13.16
C SER A 229 -8.39 16.25 11.91
N GLN A 230 -9.73 16.27 12.01
CA GLN A 230 -10.62 16.16 10.84
C GLN A 230 -10.41 17.30 9.86
N ARG A 231 -10.32 18.56 10.32
CA ARG A 231 -10.05 19.70 9.45
C ARG A 231 -8.71 19.52 8.74
N VAL A 232 -7.62 19.18 9.44
CA VAL A 232 -6.30 18.97 8.81
C VAL A 232 -6.33 17.83 7.79
N ARG A 233 -7.04 16.73 8.05
CA ARG A 233 -7.24 15.63 7.08
C ARG A 233 -8.01 16.10 5.83
N PHE A 234 -9.09 16.84 6.01
CA PHE A 234 -9.88 17.42 4.91
C PHE A 234 -9.06 18.46 4.11
N THR A 235 -8.38 19.41 4.77
CA THR A 235 -7.51 20.40 4.13
C THR A 235 -6.43 19.74 3.28
N LYS A 236 -5.77 18.68 3.79
CA LYS A 236 -4.76 17.92 3.04
C LYS A 236 -5.32 17.29 1.76
N GLU A 237 -6.60 16.96 1.70
CA GLU A 237 -7.25 16.41 0.51
C GLU A 237 -7.81 17.48 -0.44
N ILE A 238 -8.49 18.51 0.05
CA ILE A 238 -9.11 19.53 -0.83
C ILE A 238 -8.15 20.65 -1.27
N LYS A 239 -7.08 20.97 -0.53
CA LYS A 239 -6.11 21.99 -0.94
C LYS A 239 -5.50 21.63 -2.30
N GLY A 240 -5.54 22.60 -3.21
CA GLY A 240 -5.09 22.51 -4.60
C GLY A 240 -6.19 22.15 -5.61
N LEU A 241 -7.34 21.63 -5.19
CA LEU A 241 -8.44 21.29 -6.10
C LEU A 241 -9.18 22.52 -6.60
N LYS A 242 -9.84 22.41 -7.76
CA LYS A 242 -10.81 23.39 -8.24
C LYS A 242 -12.22 23.06 -7.73
N VAL A 243 -12.96 24.09 -7.39
CA VAL A 243 -14.39 24.05 -7.07
C VAL A 243 -15.15 25.05 -7.96
N GLU A 244 -16.42 24.77 -8.23
CA GLU A 244 -17.35 25.70 -8.88
C GLU A 244 -18.51 26.05 -7.96
N VAL A 245 -18.99 27.29 -8.04
CA VAL A 245 -20.07 27.78 -7.18
C VAL A 245 -21.44 27.49 -7.75
N THR A 246 -22.40 27.18 -6.86
CA THR A 246 -23.79 26.87 -7.22
C THR A 246 -24.78 28.02 -6.94
N HIS A 247 -24.36 29.06 -6.20
CA HIS A 247 -25.24 30.14 -5.72
C HIS A 247 -25.38 31.34 -6.68
N CYS A 248 -24.79 31.29 -7.88
CA CYS A 248 -24.80 32.40 -8.86
C CYS A 248 -25.63 32.09 -10.12
N GLY A 249 -26.64 31.21 -10.00
CA GLY A 249 -27.53 30.86 -11.11
C GLY A 249 -26.77 30.24 -12.29
N GLN A 250 -26.83 30.91 -13.46
CA GLN A 250 -26.15 30.44 -14.67
C GLN A 250 -24.62 30.63 -14.64
N MET A 251 -24.05 31.49 -13.77
CA MET A 251 -22.60 31.70 -13.68
C MET A 251 -21.93 30.66 -12.76
N LYS A 252 -21.35 29.60 -13.34
CA LYS A 252 -20.66 28.52 -12.62
C LYS A 252 -19.18 28.85 -12.40
N ARG A 253 -18.92 30.00 -11.78
CA ARG A 253 -17.57 30.56 -11.59
C ARG A 253 -16.65 29.57 -10.87
N LYS A 254 -15.55 29.22 -11.55
CA LYS A 254 -14.56 28.23 -11.07
C LYS A 254 -13.41 28.88 -10.31
N TYR A 255 -13.11 28.33 -9.14
CA TYR A 255 -12.08 28.77 -8.21
C TYR A 255 -11.09 27.64 -7.91
N ARG A 256 -9.89 27.95 -7.38
CA ARG A 256 -8.97 26.96 -6.79
C ARG A 256 -8.92 27.15 -5.27
N VAL A 257 -9.07 26.05 -4.53
CA VAL A 257 -8.98 26.00 -3.08
C VAL A 257 -7.52 26.10 -2.64
N CYS A 258 -7.20 27.15 -1.90
CA CYS A 258 -5.89 27.39 -1.33
C CYS A 258 -5.84 27.03 0.16
N ASN A 259 -6.94 27.14 0.91
CA ASN A 259 -6.98 26.72 2.33
C ASN A 259 -8.38 26.33 2.80
N VAL A 260 -8.51 25.88 4.06
CA VAL A 260 -9.78 25.69 4.77
C VAL A 260 -9.70 26.44 6.10
N THR A 261 -10.72 27.23 6.43
CA THR A 261 -10.69 28.13 7.59
C THR A 261 -10.72 27.38 8.92
N ARG A 262 -10.07 27.92 9.97
CA ARG A 262 -10.17 27.35 11.33
C ARG A 262 -11.53 27.65 11.98
N ARG A 263 -12.11 28.83 11.70
CA ARG A 263 -13.45 29.21 12.17
C ARG A 263 -14.54 28.65 11.24
N PRO A 264 -15.72 28.29 11.77
CA PRO A 264 -16.89 27.91 10.98
C PRO A 264 -17.50 29.11 10.24
N ALA A 265 -18.34 28.88 9.22
CA ALA A 265 -18.94 29.95 8.40
C ALA A 265 -19.76 31.00 9.20
N SER A 266 -20.32 30.60 10.34
CA SER A 266 -20.98 31.47 11.32
C SER A 266 -20.06 32.44 12.06
N HIS A 267 -18.76 32.16 12.14
CA HIS A 267 -17.77 32.93 12.94
C HIS A 267 -16.53 33.36 12.13
N GLN A 268 -16.40 32.90 10.89
CA GLN A 268 -15.41 33.40 9.94
C GLN A 268 -15.89 34.74 9.41
N THR A 269 -15.11 35.78 9.66
CA THR A 269 -15.36 37.14 9.16
C THR A 269 -14.43 37.49 8.01
N PHE A 270 -14.75 38.58 7.31
CA PHE A 270 -13.89 39.27 6.36
C PHE A 270 -14.30 40.75 6.28
N PRO A 271 -13.39 41.65 5.86
CA PRO A 271 -13.71 43.05 5.68
C PRO A 271 -14.59 43.23 4.44
N LEU A 272 -15.80 43.74 4.65
CA LEU A 272 -16.80 44.06 3.64
C LEU A 272 -16.99 45.58 3.60
N GLN A 273 -16.79 46.20 2.44
CA GLN A 273 -17.12 47.60 2.24
C GLN A 273 -18.61 47.74 1.93
N LEU A 274 -19.29 48.63 2.65
CA LEU A 274 -20.69 48.99 2.47
C LEU A 274 -20.82 50.10 1.41
N GLU A 275 -22.05 50.32 0.93
CA GLU A 275 -22.36 51.38 -0.06
C GLU A 275 -22.14 52.79 0.51
N SER A 276 -22.10 52.94 1.84
CA SER A 276 -21.65 54.15 2.55
C SER A 276 -20.12 54.37 2.55
N GLY A 277 -19.35 53.51 1.86
CA GLY A 277 -17.88 53.53 1.85
C GLY A 277 -17.22 52.95 3.11
N GLN A 278 -17.96 52.82 4.22
CA GLN A 278 -17.47 52.25 5.48
C GLN A 278 -17.15 50.75 5.33
N THR A 279 -16.03 50.29 5.91
CA THR A 279 -15.68 48.87 5.97
C THR A 279 -16.12 48.26 7.31
N VAL A 280 -16.79 47.12 7.26
CA VAL A 280 -17.26 46.35 8.43
C VAL A 280 -16.80 44.90 8.35
N GLU A 281 -16.52 44.26 9.50
CA GLU A 281 -16.24 42.82 9.56
C GLU A 281 -17.56 42.03 9.46
N CYS A 282 -17.85 41.48 8.29
CA CYS A 282 -19.06 40.68 8.05
C CYS A 282 -18.76 39.18 8.19
N THR A 283 -19.63 38.39 8.85
CA THR A 283 -19.49 36.93 8.82
C THR A 283 -19.90 36.36 7.47
N VAL A 284 -19.27 35.25 7.05
CA VAL A 284 -19.64 34.57 5.80
C VAL A 284 -21.12 34.15 5.81
N ALA A 285 -21.65 33.69 6.95
CA ALA A 285 -23.06 33.34 7.08
C ALA A 285 -24.01 34.55 6.91
N GLN A 286 -23.71 35.70 7.51
CA GLN A 286 -24.50 36.92 7.33
C GLN A 286 -24.43 37.42 5.88
N TYR A 287 -23.24 37.46 5.28
CA TYR A 287 -23.05 37.89 3.91
C TYR A 287 -23.87 37.06 2.91
N PHE A 288 -23.87 35.73 3.04
CA PHE A 288 -24.66 34.86 2.15
C PHE A 288 -26.18 35.05 2.35
N LYS A 289 -26.64 35.25 3.60
CA LYS A 289 -28.05 35.53 3.87
C LYS A 289 -28.49 36.92 3.36
N GLN A 290 -27.62 37.93 3.42
CA GLN A 290 -27.92 39.29 2.96
C GLN A 290 -27.79 39.43 1.43
N LYS A 291 -26.67 39.01 0.83
CA LYS A 291 -26.37 39.29 -0.59
C LYS A 291 -27.00 38.31 -1.57
N TYR A 292 -27.33 37.09 -1.14
CA TYR A 292 -27.89 36.03 -1.98
C TYR A 292 -29.20 35.43 -1.44
N ASN A 293 -29.78 35.99 -0.37
CA ASN A 293 -30.90 35.41 0.40
C ASN A 293 -30.67 33.94 0.86
N LEU A 294 -29.42 33.48 0.87
CA LEU A 294 -29.07 32.07 1.02
C LEU A 294 -28.78 31.75 2.49
N GLN A 295 -29.73 31.06 3.13
CA GLN A 295 -29.58 30.58 4.50
C GLN A 295 -28.82 29.26 4.53
N LEU A 296 -27.60 29.29 5.09
CA LEU A 296 -26.74 28.11 5.17
C LEU A 296 -27.35 27.01 6.04
N LYS A 297 -27.33 25.78 5.55
CA LYS A 297 -27.76 24.56 6.27
C LYS A 297 -26.70 24.09 7.26
N TYR A 298 -25.41 24.29 6.95
CA TYR A 298 -24.29 23.80 7.74
C TYR A 298 -23.35 24.94 8.22
N PRO A 299 -23.85 25.99 8.90
CA PRO A 299 -23.05 27.16 9.30
C PRO A 299 -22.01 26.86 10.39
N HIS A 300 -22.01 25.64 10.95
CA HIS A 300 -21.00 25.08 11.85
C HIS A 300 -19.79 24.47 11.14
N LEU A 301 -19.83 24.31 9.81
CA LEU A 301 -18.69 23.83 9.01
C LEU A 301 -17.75 24.99 8.61
N PRO A 302 -16.46 24.72 8.36
CA PRO A 302 -15.51 25.74 7.90
C PRO A 302 -15.78 26.16 6.45
N CYS A 303 -15.17 27.27 6.03
CA CYS A 303 -15.19 27.73 4.64
C CYS A 303 -13.95 27.24 3.88
N LEU A 304 -14.06 27.14 2.55
CA LEU A 304 -12.92 27.08 1.64
C LEU A 304 -12.36 28.49 1.46
N GLN A 305 -11.07 28.70 1.69
CA GLN A 305 -10.38 29.88 1.18
C GLN A 305 -9.97 29.60 -0.27
N VAL A 306 -10.23 30.53 -1.17
CA VAL A 306 -9.99 30.37 -2.61
C VAL A 306 -9.23 31.53 -3.23
N GLY A 307 -8.50 31.26 -4.32
CA GLY A 307 -7.74 32.28 -5.04
C GLY A 307 -6.37 32.56 -4.43
N GLN A 308 -6.06 33.83 -4.15
CA GLN A 308 -4.80 34.26 -3.54
C GLN A 308 -4.83 34.03 -2.03
N GLU A 309 -3.79 33.40 -1.45
CA GLU A 309 -3.75 33.09 0.00
C GLU A 309 -3.69 34.36 0.88
N GLN A 310 -3.25 35.48 0.32
CA GLN A 310 -3.28 36.82 0.96
C GLN A 310 -4.68 37.50 0.91
N LYS A 311 -5.71 36.86 0.35
CA LYS A 311 -7.05 37.45 0.21
C LYS A 311 -8.14 36.67 0.92
N HIS A 312 -9.17 37.41 1.33
CA HIS A 312 -10.24 36.97 2.25
C HIS A 312 -11.44 36.32 1.52
N THR A 313 -11.22 35.69 0.36
CA THR A 313 -12.32 35.08 -0.41
C THR A 313 -12.66 33.71 0.17
N TYR A 314 -13.75 33.67 0.95
CA TYR A 314 -14.25 32.48 1.63
C TYR A 314 -15.57 31.99 1.03
N LEU A 315 -15.68 30.67 0.80
CA LEU A 315 -16.89 30.02 0.30
C LEU A 315 -17.37 28.93 1.27
N PRO A 316 -18.65 28.91 1.68
CA PRO A 316 -19.25 27.78 2.40
C PRO A 316 -19.14 26.46 1.61
N LEU A 317 -18.99 25.34 2.31
CA LEU A 317 -18.84 24.03 1.65
C LEU A 317 -20.08 23.62 0.83
N GLU A 318 -21.26 24.02 1.28
CA GLU A 318 -22.55 23.67 0.67
C GLU A 318 -22.87 24.41 -0.64
N VAL A 319 -22.17 25.53 -0.93
CA VAL A 319 -22.34 26.27 -2.19
C VAL A 319 -21.27 25.94 -3.24
N CYS A 320 -20.55 24.82 -3.05
CA CYS A 320 -19.40 24.42 -3.85
C CYS A 320 -19.49 22.96 -4.33
N ASN A 321 -19.25 22.74 -5.63
CA ASN A 321 -19.04 21.41 -6.22
C ASN A 321 -17.57 21.22 -6.61
N ILE A 322 -17.05 19.99 -6.53
CA ILE A 322 -15.77 19.60 -7.12
C ILE A 322 -15.90 19.61 -8.65
N VAL A 323 -15.03 20.35 -9.34
CA VAL A 323 -15.06 20.43 -10.82
C VAL A 323 -14.65 19.09 -11.43
N ALA A 324 -15.37 18.64 -12.47
CA ALA A 324 -15.09 17.42 -13.21
C ALA A 324 -13.70 17.41 -13.90
N GLY A 325 -13.24 16.24 -14.33
CA GLY A 325 -11.99 16.10 -15.10
C GLY A 325 -10.70 16.38 -14.32
N GLN A 326 -10.77 16.43 -12.98
CA GLN A 326 -9.59 16.65 -12.14
C GLN A 326 -8.89 15.34 -11.77
N ARG A 327 -7.77 15.05 -12.45
CA ARG A 327 -6.94 13.88 -12.13
C ARG A 327 -6.45 13.89 -10.69
N CYS A 328 -6.56 12.76 -10.00
CA CYS A 328 -5.93 12.57 -8.70
C CYS A 328 -4.42 12.35 -8.88
N ILE A 329 -3.62 13.35 -8.47
CA ILE A 329 -2.15 13.25 -8.45
C ILE A 329 -1.61 12.74 -7.11
N LYS A 330 -2.42 12.76 -6.06
CA LYS A 330 -2.03 12.33 -4.71
C LYS A 330 -1.92 10.80 -4.69
N LYS A 331 -0.99 10.24 -3.91
CA LYS A 331 -0.80 8.79 -3.83
C LYS A 331 -2.09 8.13 -3.30
N LEU A 332 -2.57 7.10 -3.99
CA LEU A 332 -3.69 6.28 -3.54
C LEU A 332 -3.35 5.52 -2.25
N THR A 333 -4.36 5.30 -1.41
CA THR A 333 -4.22 4.41 -0.24
C THR A 333 -4.05 2.96 -0.68
N ASP A 334 -3.57 2.09 0.20
CA ASP A 334 -3.39 0.66 -0.08
C ASP A 334 -4.73 0.01 -0.52
N ASN A 335 -5.86 0.43 0.07
CA ASN A 335 -7.21 -0.02 -0.31
C ASN A 335 -7.62 0.52 -1.69
N GLN A 336 -7.49 1.83 -1.94
CA GLN A 336 -7.78 2.43 -3.25
C GLN A 336 -6.93 1.80 -4.37
N THR A 337 -5.67 1.48 -4.08
CA THR A 337 -4.76 0.80 -5.00
C THR A 337 -5.24 -0.63 -5.29
N SER A 338 -5.71 -1.36 -4.28
CA SER A 338 -6.32 -2.69 -4.44
C SER A 338 -7.58 -2.65 -5.30
N THR A 339 -8.49 -1.70 -5.05
CA THR A 339 -9.70 -1.50 -5.86
C THR A 339 -9.37 -1.12 -7.31
N MET A 340 -8.43 -0.20 -7.52
CA MET A 340 -7.98 0.19 -8.86
C MET A 340 -7.36 -1.00 -9.62
N ILE A 341 -6.50 -1.79 -8.98
CA ILE A 341 -5.91 -2.99 -9.60
C ILE A 341 -7.01 -4.02 -9.95
N LYS A 342 -8.02 -4.22 -9.10
CA LYS A 342 -9.14 -5.12 -9.41
C LYS A 342 -9.97 -4.64 -10.60
N ALA A 343 -10.29 -3.35 -10.67
CA ALA A 343 -11.09 -2.78 -11.76
C ALA A 343 -10.35 -2.78 -13.11
N THR A 344 -9.02 -2.63 -13.09
CA THR A 344 -8.18 -2.41 -14.29
C THR A 344 -7.36 -3.61 -14.73
N ALA A 345 -7.38 -4.72 -13.97
CA ALA A 345 -6.78 -5.97 -14.41
C ALA A 345 -7.59 -6.59 -15.56
N ARG A 346 -6.87 -7.01 -16.61
CA ARG A 346 -7.36 -7.68 -17.82
C ARG A 346 -6.35 -8.73 -18.24
N SER A 347 -6.78 -9.87 -18.77
CA SER A 347 -5.86 -10.85 -19.36
C SER A 347 -5.17 -10.25 -20.59
N ALA A 348 -4.12 -10.90 -21.10
CA ALA A 348 -3.52 -10.49 -22.37
C ALA A 348 -4.54 -10.55 -23.53
N PRO A 349 -5.33 -11.62 -23.72
CA PRO A 349 -6.44 -11.65 -24.67
C PRO A 349 -7.49 -10.54 -24.45
N ASP A 350 -7.97 -10.30 -23.23
CA ASP A 350 -9.00 -9.27 -23.00
C ASP A 350 -8.48 -7.88 -23.36
N ARG A 351 -7.22 -7.58 -23.02
CA ARG A 351 -6.60 -6.28 -23.33
C ARG A 351 -6.31 -6.13 -24.83
N GLN A 352 -5.96 -7.20 -25.52
CA GLN A 352 -5.80 -7.21 -26.97
C GLN A 352 -7.12 -6.78 -27.63
N GLU A 353 -8.21 -7.44 -27.24
CA GLU A 353 -9.58 -7.18 -27.72
C GLU A 353 -10.08 -5.76 -27.35
N GLU A 354 -9.83 -5.28 -26.12
CA GLU A 354 -10.13 -3.90 -25.74
C GLU A 354 -9.40 -2.86 -26.60
N ILE A 355 -8.13 -3.10 -26.97
CA ILE A 355 -7.36 -2.20 -27.83
C ILE A 355 -7.86 -2.26 -29.28
N SER A 356 -8.09 -3.45 -29.85
CA SER A 356 -8.60 -3.61 -31.21
C SER A 356 -9.99 -2.98 -31.39
N ARG A 357 -10.86 -3.13 -30.39
CA ARG A 357 -12.17 -2.43 -30.36
C ARG A 357 -12.01 -0.92 -30.25
N LEU A 358 -11.05 -0.44 -29.46
CA LEU A 358 -10.80 1.00 -29.34
C LEU A 358 -10.30 1.60 -30.65
N MET A 359 -9.47 0.90 -31.43
CA MET A 359 -9.04 1.37 -32.76
C MET A 359 -10.24 1.54 -33.71
N LYS A 360 -11.06 0.48 -33.85
CA LYS A 360 -12.25 0.51 -34.71
C LYS A 360 -13.23 1.62 -34.30
N ASN A 361 -13.50 1.75 -33.00
CA ASN A 361 -14.36 2.81 -32.46
C ASN A 361 -13.75 4.23 -32.54
N ALA A 362 -12.42 4.36 -32.57
CA ALA A 362 -11.75 5.64 -32.75
C ALA A 362 -11.77 6.10 -34.22
N SER A 363 -11.76 5.16 -35.17
CA SER A 363 -11.89 5.42 -36.62
C SER A 363 -10.96 6.55 -37.09
N TYR A 364 -9.65 6.43 -36.83
CA TYR A 364 -8.67 7.50 -37.10
C TYR A 364 -8.69 7.99 -38.56
N ASN A 365 -9.01 7.13 -39.53
CA ASN A 365 -9.14 7.49 -40.95
C ASN A 365 -10.37 8.38 -41.26
N LEU A 366 -11.26 8.62 -40.28
CA LEU A 366 -12.40 9.54 -40.34
C LEU A 366 -12.17 10.83 -39.51
N ASP A 367 -11.00 11.00 -38.89
CA ASP A 367 -10.64 12.27 -38.24
C ASP A 367 -10.33 13.32 -39.33
N PRO A 368 -11.09 14.44 -39.39
CA PRO A 368 -10.93 15.43 -40.46
C PRO A 368 -9.55 16.10 -40.48
N TYR A 369 -8.80 16.08 -39.36
CA TYR A 369 -7.43 16.58 -39.27
C TYR A 369 -6.39 15.54 -39.73
N ILE A 370 -6.69 14.25 -39.62
CA ILE A 370 -5.83 13.17 -40.14
C ILE A 370 -6.00 13.05 -41.67
N GLN A 371 -7.25 13.18 -42.14
CA GLN A 371 -7.59 13.29 -43.56
C GLN A 371 -6.94 14.51 -44.23
N GLU A 372 -7.01 15.69 -43.59
CA GLU A 372 -6.33 16.91 -44.04
C GLU A 372 -4.85 16.66 -44.34
N PHE A 373 -4.15 16.03 -43.40
CA PHE A 373 -2.72 15.71 -43.49
C PHE A 373 -2.40 14.50 -44.37
N GLY A 374 -3.38 13.91 -45.07
CA GLY A 374 -3.21 12.77 -45.96
C GLY A 374 -2.69 11.49 -45.28
N ILE A 375 -2.77 11.43 -43.94
CA ILE A 375 -2.29 10.31 -43.13
C ILE A 375 -3.28 9.16 -43.24
N LYS A 376 -2.79 7.92 -43.29
CA LYS A 376 -3.61 6.71 -43.12
C LYS A 376 -3.08 5.86 -41.97
N VAL A 377 -3.99 5.25 -41.23
CA VAL A 377 -3.69 4.36 -40.10
C VAL A 377 -4.29 2.99 -40.35
N LYS A 378 -3.51 1.93 -40.16
CA LYS A 378 -3.98 0.55 -40.23
C LYS A 378 -4.78 0.21 -38.96
N ASP A 379 -5.99 -0.35 -39.11
CA ASP A 379 -6.86 -0.64 -37.94
C ASP A 379 -6.46 -1.92 -37.17
N ASP A 380 -5.69 -2.81 -37.79
CA ASP A 380 -5.21 -4.06 -37.19
C ASP A 380 -3.79 -3.94 -36.64
N MET A 381 -3.53 -4.72 -35.57
CA MET A 381 -2.23 -4.78 -34.88
C MET A 381 -1.12 -5.27 -35.80
N THR A 382 0.06 -4.65 -35.70
CA THR A 382 1.26 -5.08 -36.44
C THR A 382 1.67 -6.49 -36.00
N GLU A 383 1.74 -7.42 -36.95
CA GLU A 383 2.37 -8.73 -36.75
C GLU A 383 3.89 -8.56 -36.67
N VAL A 384 4.52 -9.28 -35.73
CA VAL A 384 5.97 -9.27 -35.52
C VAL A 384 6.44 -10.65 -35.11
N THR A 385 7.55 -11.12 -35.70
CA THR A 385 8.14 -12.43 -35.35
C THR A 385 9.15 -12.24 -34.22
N GLY A 386 8.77 -12.64 -33.02
CA GLY A 386 9.68 -12.68 -31.88
C GLY A 386 10.49 -13.97 -31.81
N ARG A 387 11.49 -14.01 -30.93
CA ARG A 387 12.26 -15.21 -30.57
C ARG A 387 12.12 -15.50 -29.08
N VAL A 388 11.85 -16.75 -28.71
CA VAL A 388 11.87 -17.19 -27.30
C VAL A 388 13.28 -17.68 -26.98
N LEU A 389 14.03 -16.86 -26.25
CA LEU A 389 15.41 -17.18 -25.84
C LEU A 389 15.46 -18.40 -24.91
N PRO A 390 16.50 -19.24 -25.01
CA PRO A 390 16.72 -20.32 -24.04
C PRO A 390 17.02 -19.75 -22.65
N ALA A 391 16.37 -20.30 -21.62
CA ALA A 391 16.67 -19.94 -20.23
C ALA A 391 17.98 -20.61 -19.76
N PRO A 392 18.85 -19.93 -19.00
CA PRO A 392 20.07 -20.52 -18.49
C PRO A 392 19.78 -21.64 -17.49
N ILE A 393 20.62 -22.67 -17.48
CA ILE A 393 20.64 -23.62 -16.38
C ILE A 393 21.30 -22.95 -15.16
N LEU A 394 20.72 -23.17 -13.99
CA LEU A 394 21.18 -22.64 -12.71
C LEU A 394 21.82 -23.75 -11.87
N GLN A 395 23.02 -23.49 -11.36
CA GLN A 395 23.77 -24.43 -10.53
C GLN A 395 23.55 -24.15 -9.03
N TYR A 396 23.27 -25.22 -8.29
CA TYR A 396 23.11 -25.26 -6.84
C TYR A 396 24.25 -26.05 -6.19
N GLY A 397 24.32 -25.99 -4.86
CA GLY A 397 25.39 -26.58 -4.05
C GLY A 397 24.98 -27.87 -3.34
N GLY A 398 25.52 -28.05 -2.14
CA GLY A 398 25.41 -29.30 -1.38
C GLY A 398 26.20 -30.45 -2.01
N ARG A 399 26.05 -31.65 -1.44
CA ARG A 399 26.71 -32.88 -1.94
C ARG A 399 26.32 -33.19 -3.40
N ASN A 400 25.06 -32.92 -3.76
CA ASN A 400 24.49 -33.32 -5.04
C ASN A 400 24.76 -32.30 -6.17
N ARG A 401 25.30 -31.11 -5.86
CA ARG A 401 25.60 -30.01 -6.82
C ARG A 401 24.52 -29.79 -7.89
N ALA A 402 23.26 -29.84 -7.48
CA ALA A 402 22.12 -30.03 -8.37
C ALA A 402 21.99 -28.89 -9.40
N ILE A 403 21.43 -29.20 -10.56
CA ILE A 403 21.03 -28.18 -11.56
C ILE A 403 19.53 -27.91 -11.51
N ALA A 404 19.14 -26.72 -11.96
CA ALA A 404 17.75 -26.33 -12.16
C ALA A 404 17.59 -25.69 -13.55
N THR A 405 16.76 -26.30 -14.40
CA THR A 405 16.36 -25.74 -15.69
C THR A 405 15.05 -24.97 -15.50
N PRO A 406 15.00 -23.64 -15.76
CA PRO A 406 13.77 -22.86 -15.67
C PRO A 406 12.74 -23.31 -16.71
N ASN A 407 11.54 -23.67 -16.27
CA ASN A 407 10.40 -23.94 -17.14
C ASN A 407 9.48 -22.71 -17.12
N GLN A 408 9.20 -22.13 -18.30
CA GLN A 408 8.42 -20.88 -18.45
C GLN A 408 8.88 -19.76 -17.48
N GLY A 409 10.19 -19.63 -17.26
CA GLY A 409 10.78 -18.62 -16.35
C GLY A 409 10.59 -18.91 -14.85
N VAL A 410 10.30 -20.14 -14.45
CA VAL A 410 10.11 -20.57 -13.04
C VAL A 410 10.91 -21.85 -12.75
N TRP A 411 11.45 -21.95 -11.54
CA TRP A 411 12.01 -23.19 -10.99
C TRP A 411 11.74 -23.25 -9.48
N ASP A 412 12.26 -24.26 -8.78
CA ASP A 412 12.10 -24.41 -7.33
C ASP A 412 13.35 -24.96 -6.62
N MET A 413 13.31 -24.92 -5.29
CA MET A 413 14.35 -25.44 -4.38
C MET A 413 14.19 -26.94 -4.03
N ARG A 414 13.20 -27.68 -4.56
CA ARG A 414 12.95 -29.07 -4.15
C ARG A 414 14.14 -29.95 -4.54
N GLY A 415 14.74 -30.62 -3.56
CA GLY A 415 15.95 -31.44 -3.74
C GLY A 415 17.26 -30.66 -3.95
N LYS A 416 17.29 -29.35 -3.67
CA LYS A 416 18.44 -28.47 -3.99
C LYS A 416 18.89 -27.68 -2.75
N GLN A 417 20.21 -27.54 -2.59
CA GLN A 417 20.83 -26.78 -1.50
C GLN A 417 21.55 -25.55 -2.07
N PHE A 418 21.67 -24.46 -1.31
CA PHE A 418 22.33 -23.24 -1.79
C PHE A 418 23.78 -23.50 -2.24
N TYR A 419 24.21 -22.78 -3.28
CA TYR A 419 25.57 -22.88 -3.81
C TYR A 419 26.65 -22.60 -2.75
N ASN A 420 26.43 -21.55 -1.95
CA ASN A 420 27.09 -21.32 -0.68
C ASN A 420 26.02 -21.01 0.38
N GLY A 421 25.71 -21.98 1.25
CA GLY A 421 24.73 -21.88 2.32
C GLY A 421 25.39 -21.54 3.65
N ILE A 422 24.94 -20.46 4.30
CA ILE A 422 25.50 -20.01 5.58
C ILE A 422 24.98 -20.84 6.75
N GLU A 423 25.91 -21.28 7.61
CA GLU A 423 25.63 -21.88 8.91
C GLU A 423 25.26 -20.78 9.93
N ILE A 424 24.06 -20.89 10.53
CA ILE A 424 23.54 -19.88 11.46
C ILE A 424 23.59 -20.44 12.88
N LYS A 425 24.56 -19.95 13.67
CA LYS A 425 24.86 -20.37 15.05
C LYS A 425 24.23 -19.47 16.09
N VAL A 426 24.30 -18.15 15.90
CA VAL A 426 23.82 -17.16 16.88
C VAL A 426 22.81 -16.23 16.21
N TRP A 427 21.56 -16.29 16.65
CA TRP A 427 20.44 -15.57 16.05
C TRP A 427 19.32 -15.32 17.05
N ALA A 428 18.53 -14.25 16.84
CA ALA A 428 17.51 -13.77 17.77
C ALA A 428 16.14 -13.55 17.11
N ILE A 429 15.07 -13.58 17.90
CA ILE A 429 13.70 -13.21 17.51
C ILE A 429 13.21 -12.03 18.37
N ALA A 430 12.80 -10.95 17.71
CA ALA A 430 12.12 -9.81 18.33
C ALA A 430 10.68 -9.70 17.79
N CYS A 431 9.69 -10.08 18.60
CA CYS A 431 8.29 -10.09 18.19
C CYS A 431 7.54 -8.85 18.68
N PHE A 432 7.37 -7.86 17.78
CA PHE A 432 6.55 -6.66 17.98
C PHE A 432 5.06 -6.91 17.70
N ALA A 433 4.66 -8.15 17.43
CA ALA A 433 3.26 -8.52 17.34
C ALA A 433 2.69 -8.88 18.73
N PRO A 434 1.46 -8.45 19.08
CA PRO A 434 0.84 -8.76 20.36
C PRO A 434 0.82 -10.28 20.65
N GLN A 435 1.31 -10.71 21.82
CA GLN A 435 1.34 -12.14 22.23
C GLN A 435 -0.02 -12.85 22.14
N LYS A 436 -1.13 -12.12 22.35
CA LYS A 436 -2.50 -12.64 22.15
C LYS A 436 -2.83 -12.99 20.69
N GLN A 437 -2.16 -12.34 19.73
CA GLN A 437 -2.26 -12.60 18.29
C GLN A 437 -1.20 -13.62 17.82
N CYS A 438 -0.04 -13.67 18.45
CA CYS A 438 1.06 -14.58 18.15
C CYS A 438 1.53 -15.25 19.45
N ARG A 439 1.03 -16.45 19.78
CA ARG A 439 1.41 -17.17 21.02
C ARG A 439 2.77 -17.86 20.89
N GLU A 440 3.39 -18.24 22.00
CA GLU A 440 4.75 -18.82 22.00
C GLU A 440 4.82 -20.13 21.20
N GLU A 441 3.77 -20.94 21.29
CA GLU A 441 3.49 -22.12 20.45
C GLU A 441 3.64 -21.80 18.95
N VAL A 442 3.18 -20.62 18.52
CA VAL A 442 3.23 -20.14 17.13
C VAL A 442 4.65 -19.73 16.74
N LEU A 443 5.41 -19.08 17.63
CA LEU A 443 6.83 -18.79 17.38
C LEU A 443 7.67 -20.06 17.35
N LYS A 444 7.39 -21.04 18.22
CA LYS A 444 8.07 -22.33 18.25
C LYS A 444 7.79 -23.12 16.97
N ASN A 445 6.52 -23.27 16.57
CA ASN A 445 6.16 -23.90 15.31
C ASN A 445 6.77 -23.18 14.09
N PHE A 446 6.69 -21.84 14.02
CA PHE A 446 7.37 -21.06 12.98
C PHE A 446 8.88 -21.34 12.95
N THR A 447 9.52 -21.38 14.11
CA THR A 447 10.96 -21.63 14.27
C THR A 447 11.34 -23.02 13.81
N ASP A 448 10.65 -24.07 14.27
CA ASP A 448 11.00 -25.46 13.92
C ASP A 448 10.70 -25.77 12.44
N GLN A 449 9.63 -25.20 11.86
CA GLN A 449 9.38 -25.26 10.42
C GLN A 449 10.44 -24.48 9.62
N LEU A 450 10.86 -23.29 10.07
CA LEU A 450 11.92 -22.51 9.42
C LEU A 450 13.26 -23.24 9.49
N ARG A 451 13.62 -23.81 10.66
CA ARG A 451 14.84 -24.60 10.88
C ARG A 451 14.87 -25.82 9.95
N LYS A 452 13.76 -26.55 9.82
CA LYS A 452 13.62 -27.66 8.85
C LYS A 452 13.88 -27.17 7.42
N ILE A 453 13.12 -26.20 6.92
CA ILE A 453 13.24 -25.69 5.55
C ILE A 453 14.63 -25.07 5.28
N SER A 454 15.27 -24.48 6.30
CA SER A 454 16.64 -23.95 6.20
C SER A 454 17.69 -25.06 6.06
N LYS A 455 17.58 -26.15 6.83
CA LYS A 455 18.43 -27.34 6.72
C LYS A 455 18.25 -28.02 5.38
N ASP A 456 17.01 -28.19 4.93
CA ASP A 456 16.67 -28.78 3.63
C ASP A 456 17.31 -27.97 2.47
N ALA A 457 17.32 -26.63 2.59
CA ALA A 457 17.97 -25.72 1.64
C ALA A 457 19.49 -25.55 1.81
N GLY A 458 20.14 -26.24 2.76
CA GLY A 458 21.58 -26.15 3.00
C GLY A 458 22.06 -24.91 3.76
N MET A 459 21.16 -24.18 4.44
CA MET A 459 21.46 -23.05 5.33
C MET A 459 21.09 -23.43 6.78
N PRO A 460 21.86 -24.30 7.45
CA PRO A 460 21.44 -24.89 8.72
C PRO A 460 21.37 -23.85 9.85
N ILE A 461 20.15 -23.63 10.36
CA ILE A 461 19.93 -22.88 11.62
C ILE A 461 20.14 -23.84 12.80
N GLN A 462 21.25 -23.67 13.50
CA GLN A 462 21.60 -24.44 14.70
C GLN A 462 20.89 -23.90 15.94
N GLY A 463 20.74 -24.77 16.93
CA GLY A 463 20.11 -24.45 18.22
C GLY A 463 18.66 -23.97 18.12
N GLN A 464 18.21 -23.36 19.22
CA GLN A 464 17.08 -22.45 19.30
C GLN A 464 17.64 -21.01 19.31
N PRO A 465 16.85 -19.94 19.07
CA PRO A 465 17.38 -18.57 19.08
C PRO A 465 17.95 -18.22 20.46
N CYS A 466 19.08 -17.50 20.49
CA CYS A 466 19.76 -17.09 21.73
C CYS A 466 18.97 -16.03 22.55
N PHE A 467 17.94 -15.46 21.94
CA PHE A 467 17.01 -14.49 22.50
C PHE A 467 15.68 -14.61 21.72
N CYS A 468 14.56 -14.75 22.43
CA CYS A 468 13.22 -14.73 21.83
C CYS A 468 12.26 -13.98 22.76
N LYS A 469 11.68 -12.88 22.28
CA LYS A 469 10.82 -11.99 23.09
C LYS A 469 9.54 -11.56 22.40
N TYR A 470 8.53 -11.28 23.23
CA TYR A 470 7.31 -10.54 22.88
C TYR A 470 7.33 -9.10 23.35
N ALA A 471 6.73 -8.22 22.56
CA ALA A 471 6.22 -6.92 22.99
C ALA A 471 4.70 -7.02 23.32
N GLN A 472 4.40 -7.65 24.45
CA GLN A 472 3.31 -7.24 25.34
C GLN A 472 3.94 -7.17 26.71
N GLY A 473 3.91 -6.03 27.40
CA GLY A 473 4.70 -5.93 28.60
C GLY A 473 4.17 -6.79 29.76
N ALA A 474 4.87 -7.76 30.37
CA ALA A 474 6.09 -8.56 30.12
C ALA A 474 7.44 -7.93 29.73
N ASP A 475 7.58 -6.61 29.64
CA ASP A 475 8.86 -6.00 29.24
C ASP A 475 9.93 -6.11 30.34
N SER A 476 9.53 -6.61 31.50
CA SER A 476 10.34 -6.78 32.70
C SER A 476 11.12 -8.06 32.77
N VAL A 477 10.61 -9.16 32.20
CA VAL A 477 10.91 -10.50 32.72
C VAL A 477 12.36 -10.90 32.45
N GLU A 478 12.96 -10.34 31.40
CA GLU A 478 14.35 -10.62 31.06
C GLU A 478 15.38 -9.69 31.72
N PRO A 479 15.21 -8.35 31.85
CA PRO A 479 16.07 -7.58 32.75
C PRO A 479 15.96 -8.09 34.21
N MET A 480 14.76 -8.53 34.62
CA MET A 480 14.51 -9.22 35.89
C MET A 480 15.34 -10.51 36.03
N PHE A 481 15.22 -11.45 35.08
CA PHE A 481 15.96 -12.73 35.15
C PHE A 481 17.46 -12.57 34.88
N ARG A 482 17.88 -11.55 34.11
CA ARG A 482 19.30 -11.23 33.86
C ARG A 482 19.95 -10.56 35.07
N HIS A 483 19.21 -9.78 35.87
CA HIS A 483 19.70 -9.36 37.19
C HIS A 483 19.86 -10.59 38.10
N LEU A 484 18.81 -11.39 38.30
CA LEU A 484 18.84 -12.61 39.13
C LEU A 484 20.05 -13.51 38.83
N LYS A 485 20.27 -13.83 37.55
CA LYS A 485 21.35 -14.72 37.11
C LYS A 485 22.76 -14.13 37.27
N ASN A 486 22.89 -12.80 37.28
CA ASN A 486 24.17 -12.11 37.41
C ASN A 486 24.51 -11.76 38.87
N THR A 487 23.50 -11.59 39.73
CA THR A 487 23.68 -11.29 41.17
C THR A 487 23.87 -12.57 42.01
N TYR A 488 23.22 -13.69 41.64
CA TYR A 488 23.21 -14.92 42.45
C TYR A 488 23.81 -16.11 41.69
N SER A 489 25.11 -16.34 41.89
CA SER A 489 25.87 -17.43 41.24
C SER A 489 25.41 -18.81 41.70
N GLY A 490 24.76 -19.57 40.80
CA GLY A 490 24.30 -20.94 41.05
C GLY A 490 22.79 -21.19 40.91
N LEU A 491 22.01 -20.21 40.42
CA LEU A 491 20.55 -20.31 40.25
C LEU A 491 20.13 -21.47 39.31
N GLN A 492 19.26 -22.38 39.79
CA GLN A 492 18.88 -23.64 39.12
C GLN A 492 17.41 -23.73 38.66
N LEU A 493 16.48 -22.96 39.22
CA LEU A 493 15.05 -23.01 38.85
C LEU A 493 14.38 -21.62 38.93
N ILE A 494 13.37 -21.36 38.10
CA ILE A 494 12.52 -20.17 38.21
C ILE A 494 11.04 -20.57 37.98
N ILE A 495 10.15 -20.11 38.86
CA ILE A 495 8.72 -20.44 38.86
C ILE A 495 7.88 -19.18 38.59
N VAL A 496 6.81 -19.31 37.79
CA VAL A 496 6.06 -18.17 37.25
C VAL A 496 4.57 -18.31 37.56
N ILE A 497 3.97 -17.25 38.12
CA ILE A 497 2.56 -17.24 38.55
C ILE A 497 1.77 -16.18 37.76
N LEU A 498 0.74 -16.64 37.05
CA LEU A 498 -0.08 -15.84 36.14
C LEU A 498 -1.55 -15.75 36.62
N PRO A 499 -2.23 -14.61 36.48
CA PRO A 499 -3.68 -14.54 36.63
C PRO A 499 -4.36 -15.26 35.46
N GLY A 500 -4.90 -16.45 35.70
CA GLY A 500 -5.34 -17.38 34.66
C GLY A 500 -6.50 -16.89 33.79
N LYS A 501 -6.37 -17.08 32.46
CA LYS A 501 -7.46 -16.98 31.47
C LYS A 501 -7.25 -17.95 30.31
N THR A 502 -8.15 -18.91 30.14
CA THR A 502 -8.14 -19.89 29.03
C THR A 502 -9.25 -19.57 28.03
N PRO A 503 -8.95 -18.93 26.88
CA PRO A 503 -9.96 -18.64 25.86
C PRO A 503 -10.22 -19.87 24.98
N VAL A 504 -11.42 -20.43 25.07
CA VAL A 504 -11.96 -21.47 24.19
C VAL A 504 -13.02 -20.84 23.27
N TYR A 505 -13.08 -21.26 22.01
CA TYR A 505 -14.07 -20.77 21.04
C TYR A 505 -15.35 -21.61 21.08
N VAL A 506 -16.51 -20.94 20.99
CA VAL A 506 -17.84 -21.56 20.94
C VAL A 506 -18.63 -20.92 19.81
N SER A 507 -19.42 -21.69 19.06
CA SER A 507 -20.27 -21.20 17.97
C SER A 507 -21.66 -20.73 18.43
N ALA A 508 -21.88 -20.58 19.74
CA ALA A 508 -23.14 -20.15 20.33
C ALA A 508 -23.32 -18.62 20.28
N THR A 509 -24.56 -18.15 20.10
CA THR A 509 -24.90 -16.72 20.10
C THR A 509 -25.73 -16.39 21.34
N ALA A 510 -25.26 -15.42 22.13
CA ALA A 510 -25.97 -14.94 23.31
C ALA A 510 -27.01 -13.85 22.98
N PHE A 511 -28.02 -13.75 23.84
CA PHE A 511 -29.11 -12.77 23.77
C PHE A 511 -29.28 -12.10 25.15
N TYR A 512 -29.84 -10.89 25.17
CA TYR A 512 -30.21 -10.21 26.42
C TYR A 512 -31.47 -10.84 27.03
N LYS A 513 -31.41 -11.14 28.33
CA LYS A 513 -32.55 -11.60 29.16
C LYS A 513 -33.61 -10.50 29.24
N ALA A 514 -34.88 -10.87 29.11
CA ALA A 514 -35.99 -9.95 29.35
C ALA A 514 -36.23 -9.83 30.86
N GLN A 515 -36.13 -8.61 31.39
CA GLN A 515 -36.23 -8.31 32.82
C GLN A 515 -36.40 -6.80 33.06
N PRO A 516 -36.82 -6.36 34.26
CA PRO A 516 -36.88 -4.95 34.63
C PRO A 516 -35.53 -4.24 34.49
N VAL A 517 -35.56 -2.98 34.06
CA VAL A 517 -34.34 -2.19 33.84
C VAL A 517 -33.57 -1.92 35.13
N ILE A 518 -34.26 -1.79 36.28
CA ILE A 518 -33.59 -1.71 37.59
C ILE A 518 -32.81 -2.99 37.90
N GLN A 519 -33.37 -4.17 37.64
CA GLN A 519 -32.66 -5.44 37.86
C GLN A 519 -31.41 -5.54 36.97
N PHE A 520 -31.52 -5.16 35.69
CA PHE A 520 -30.36 -5.08 34.79
C PHE A 520 -29.33 -4.03 35.23
N MET A 521 -29.77 -2.90 35.80
CA MET A 521 -28.86 -1.90 36.38
C MET A 521 -28.08 -2.49 37.55
N CYS A 522 -28.74 -3.20 38.47
CA CYS A 522 -28.09 -3.86 39.60
C CYS A 522 -27.09 -4.94 39.13
N GLU A 523 -27.48 -5.78 38.16
CA GLU A 523 -26.59 -6.78 37.53
C GLU A 523 -25.37 -6.14 36.82
N VAL A 524 -25.53 -4.97 36.19
CA VAL A 524 -24.43 -4.24 35.51
C VAL A 524 -23.54 -3.48 36.48
N LEU A 525 -24.06 -3.04 37.63
CA LEU A 525 -23.34 -2.23 38.61
C LEU A 525 -22.82 -3.03 39.80
N ASP A 526 -23.10 -4.33 39.87
CA ASP A 526 -22.74 -5.23 40.98
C ASP A 526 -23.39 -4.79 42.31
N ILE A 527 -24.66 -4.33 42.24
CA ILE A 527 -25.46 -3.86 43.40
C ILE A 527 -26.33 -5.02 43.89
N HIS A 528 -26.15 -5.45 45.14
CA HIS A 528 -26.88 -6.59 45.72
C HIS A 528 -28.28 -6.24 46.23
N ASN A 529 -28.45 -5.06 46.85
CA ASN A 529 -29.76 -4.53 47.24
C ASN A 529 -29.90 -3.09 46.73
N ILE A 530 -31.06 -2.77 46.13
CA ILE A 530 -31.35 -1.42 45.60
C ILE A 530 -31.97 -0.51 46.67
N ASP A 531 -32.66 -1.07 47.66
CA ASP A 531 -33.27 -0.30 48.76
C ASP A 531 -32.21 0.24 49.74
N GLU A 532 -30.99 -0.30 49.69
CA GLU A 532 -29.79 0.19 50.40
C GLU A 532 -29.03 1.32 49.67
N GLN A 533 -29.52 1.82 48.52
CA GLN A 533 -28.94 2.99 47.83
C GLN A 533 -29.80 4.27 47.95
N PRO A 534 -29.82 4.95 49.10
CA PRO A 534 -30.55 6.22 49.27
C PRO A 534 -29.87 7.43 48.59
N ARG A 535 -28.89 7.21 47.70
CA ARG A 535 -28.07 8.27 47.06
C ARG A 535 -28.05 8.11 45.54
N PRO A 536 -28.01 9.21 44.76
CA PRO A 536 -27.89 9.14 43.30
C PRO A 536 -26.63 8.38 42.84
N LEU A 537 -26.73 7.73 41.67
CA LEU A 537 -25.58 7.04 41.07
C LEU A 537 -24.41 8.00 40.79
N THR A 538 -23.19 7.57 41.14
CA THR A 538 -21.97 8.29 40.76
C THR A 538 -21.85 8.39 39.25
N ASP A 539 -21.20 9.44 38.72
CA ASP A 539 -21.09 9.62 37.26
C ASP A 539 -20.29 8.47 36.60
N SER A 540 -19.37 7.83 37.34
CA SER A 540 -18.69 6.59 36.94
C SER A 540 -19.67 5.41 36.78
N HIS A 541 -20.53 5.17 37.77
CA HIS A 541 -21.57 4.13 37.70
C HIS A 541 -22.58 4.44 36.60
N ARG A 542 -23.02 5.69 36.48
CA ARG A 542 -23.90 6.15 35.40
C ARG A 542 -23.26 5.89 34.03
N VAL A 543 -21.96 6.13 33.84
CA VAL A 543 -21.25 5.82 32.58
C VAL A 543 -21.10 4.31 32.35
N LYS A 544 -20.77 3.50 33.37
CA LYS A 544 -20.75 2.01 33.29
C LYS A 544 -22.11 1.49 32.81
N PHE A 545 -23.20 1.94 33.43
CA PHE A 545 -24.56 1.56 33.06
C PHE A 545 -25.00 2.08 31.69
N THR A 546 -24.75 3.37 31.38
CA THR A 546 -25.07 3.97 30.07
C THR A 546 -24.43 3.19 28.93
N LYS A 547 -23.15 2.80 29.09
CA LYS A 547 -22.43 2.00 28.11
C LYS A 547 -23.07 0.63 27.88
N GLU A 548 -23.69 0.05 28.91
CA GLU A 548 -24.37 -1.24 28.78
C GLU A 548 -25.79 -1.16 28.22
N ILE A 549 -26.61 -0.18 28.63
CA ILE A 549 -28.00 -0.06 28.17
C ILE A 549 -28.18 0.73 26.86
N LYS A 550 -27.28 1.65 26.48
CA LYS A 550 -27.42 2.43 25.24
C LYS A 550 -27.47 1.51 24.01
N GLY A 551 -28.50 1.72 23.19
CA GLY A 551 -28.79 0.95 21.98
C GLY A 551 -29.81 -0.17 22.16
N LEU A 552 -30.10 -0.63 23.39
CA LEU A 552 -31.12 -1.66 23.66
C LEU A 552 -32.54 -1.10 23.46
N LYS A 553 -33.49 -1.98 23.14
CA LYS A 553 -34.94 -1.70 23.20
C LYS A 553 -35.48 -2.05 24.59
N VAL A 554 -36.32 -1.16 25.11
CA VAL A 554 -37.10 -1.34 26.34
C VAL A 554 -38.59 -1.17 26.05
N GLU A 555 -39.46 -1.88 26.78
CA GLU A 555 -40.92 -1.67 26.77
C GLU A 555 -41.37 -0.96 28.06
N VAL A 556 -42.37 -0.08 27.96
CA VAL A 556 -42.95 0.61 29.12
C VAL A 556 -44.07 -0.19 29.78
N THR A 557 -44.16 -0.14 31.11
CA THR A 557 -45.15 -0.86 31.91
C THR A 557 -46.33 0.00 32.37
N HIS A 558 -46.16 1.33 32.46
CA HIS A 558 -47.14 2.26 33.02
C HIS A 558 -48.30 2.68 32.08
N CYS A 559 -48.41 2.07 30.89
CA CYS A 559 -49.39 2.45 29.86
C CYS A 559 -50.50 1.40 29.64
N GLY A 560 -50.82 0.61 30.67
CA GLY A 560 -51.87 -0.43 30.61
C GLY A 560 -51.61 -1.45 29.49
N THR A 561 -52.57 -1.62 28.59
CA THR A 561 -52.48 -2.53 27.44
C THR A 561 -51.49 -2.07 26.37
N MET A 562 -51.16 -0.78 26.27
CA MET A 562 -50.22 -0.24 25.27
C MET A 562 -48.75 -0.34 25.69
N ARG A 563 -48.15 -1.54 25.57
CA ARG A 563 -46.70 -1.77 25.80
C ARG A 563 -45.81 -1.23 24.68
N ARG A 564 -45.69 0.11 24.58
CA ARG A 564 -44.84 0.78 23.59
C ARG A 564 -43.35 0.45 23.80
N LYS A 565 -42.62 0.26 22.71
CA LYS A 565 -41.20 -0.16 22.68
C LYS A 565 -40.31 0.94 22.14
N TYR A 566 -39.33 1.37 22.95
CA TYR A 566 -38.43 2.47 22.63
C TYR A 566 -36.96 2.01 22.64
N ARG A 567 -36.09 2.65 21.84
CA ARG A 567 -34.64 2.44 21.93
C ARG A 567 -34.02 3.44 22.91
N VAL A 568 -33.19 2.94 23.82
CA VAL A 568 -32.46 3.75 24.81
C VAL A 568 -31.28 4.45 24.14
N CYS A 569 -31.27 5.78 24.23
CA CYS A 569 -30.21 6.61 23.67
C CYS A 569 -29.28 7.16 24.75
N ASN A 570 -29.74 7.43 25.97
CA ASN A 570 -28.86 7.88 27.05
C ASN A 570 -29.43 7.55 28.44
N VAL A 571 -28.66 7.83 29.49
CA VAL A 571 -29.14 7.84 30.89
C VAL A 571 -28.85 9.22 31.48
N THR A 572 -29.87 9.88 32.03
CA THR A 572 -29.81 11.29 32.46
C THR A 572 -28.79 11.52 33.58
N ARG A 573 -28.18 12.71 33.62
CA ARG A 573 -27.28 13.09 34.73
C ARG A 573 -28.04 13.45 36.00
N ARG A 574 -29.22 14.05 35.87
CA ARG A 574 -30.09 14.37 37.01
C ARG A 574 -31.03 13.20 37.33
N PRO A 575 -31.38 12.97 38.61
CA PRO A 575 -32.36 11.97 39.02
C PRO A 575 -33.80 12.37 38.63
N ALA A 576 -34.75 11.45 38.61
CA ALA A 576 -36.14 11.70 38.21
C ALA A 576 -36.84 12.83 39.00
N SER A 577 -36.44 13.04 40.26
CA SER A 577 -36.87 14.16 41.12
C SER A 577 -36.39 15.55 40.69
N HIS A 578 -35.28 15.65 39.94
CA HIS A 578 -34.62 16.91 39.56
C HIS A 578 -34.41 17.04 38.04
N GLN A 579 -34.71 16.00 37.27
CA GLN A 579 -34.77 16.04 35.82
C GLN A 579 -36.12 16.65 35.44
N THR A 580 -36.07 17.85 34.88
CA THR A 580 -37.25 18.52 34.32
C THR A 580 -37.37 18.31 32.82
N PHE A 581 -38.54 18.62 32.29
CA PHE A 581 -38.81 18.78 30.86
C PHE A 581 -39.97 19.78 30.67
N PRO A 582 -40.06 20.42 29.50
CA PRO A 582 -41.17 21.32 29.19
C PRO A 582 -42.43 20.52 28.88
N LEU A 583 -43.50 20.78 29.64
CA LEU A 583 -44.83 20.22 29.45
C LEU A 583 -45.76 21.32 28.94
N GLN A 584 -46.36 21.12 27.77
CA GLN A 584 -47.48 21.94 27.32
C GLN A 584 -48.76 21.48 28.02
N LEU A 585 -49.48 22.45 28.60
CA LEU A 585 -50.81 22.29 29.17
C LEU A 585 -51.87 22.51 28.07
N GLU A 586 -53.10 22.08 28.34
CA GLU A 586 -54.21 22.15 27.37
C GLU A 586 -54.65 23.60 27.05
N ASN A 587 -54.27 24.57 27.90
CA ASN A 587 -54.42 26.01 27.65
C ASN A 587 -53.29 26.62 26.78
N GLY A 588 -52.37 25.81 26.26
CA GLY A 588 -51.25 26.25 25.43
C GLY A 588 -50.01 26.76 26.19
N GLN A 589 -50.08 26.97 27.50
CA GLN A 589 -48.91 27.37 28.30
C GLN A 589 -47.92 26.21 28.42
N THR A 590 -46.62 26.53 28.37
CA THR A 590 -45.54 25.56 28.61
C THR A 590 -44.97 25.77 30.01
N VAL A 591 -45.02 24.72 30.85
CA VAL A 591 -44.47 24.71 32.21
C VAL A 591 -43.37 23.67 32.34
N GLU A 592 -42.27 24.00 33.01
CA GLU A 592 -41.28 23.00 33.40
C GLU A 592 -41.89 22.10 34.50
N ARG A 593 -41.81 20.79 34.32
CA ARG A 593 -42.22 19.77 35.31
C ARG A 593 -41.12 18.75 35.50
N THR A 594 -40.93 18.29 36.74
CA THR A 594 -40.03 17.15 37.00
C THR A 594 -40.66 15.85 36.52
N VAL A 595 -39.83 14.87 36.12
CA VAL A 595 -40.32 13.54 35.73
C VAL A 595 -41.10 12.89 36.89
N ALA A 596 -40.64 13.06 38.15
CA ALA A 596 -41.34 12.54 39.31
C ALA A 596 -42.72 13.18 39.56
N GLN A 597 -42.87 14.50 39.37
CA GLN A 597 -44.17 15.17 39.45
C GLN A 597 -45.11 14.71 38.34
N TYR A 598 -44.65 14.68 37.09
CA TYR A 598 -45.47 14.27 35.94
C TYR A 598 -46.00 12.84 36.07
N PHE A 599 -45.20 11.89 36.58
CA PHE A 599 -45.66 10.52 36.79
C PHE A 599 -46.69 10.40 37.92
N ARG A 600 -46.58 11.21 38.97
CA ARG A 600 -47.59 11.31 40.03
C ARG A 600 -48.88 11.97 39.52
N GLU A 601 -48.77 13.14 38.89
CA GLU A 601 -49.91 13.96 38.42
C GLU A 601 -50.71 13.27 37.31
N LYS A 602 -50.05 12.62 36.33
CA LYS A 602 -50.72 12.08 35.14
C LYS A 602 -51.04 10.59 35.17
N TYR A 603 -50.24 9.79 35.86
CA TYR A 603 -50.40 8.33 35.90
C TYR A 603 -50.76 7.81 37.30
N ASN A 604 -51.03 8.71 38.26
CA ASN A 604 -51.23 8.42 39.69
C ASN A 604 -50.14 7.52 40.29
N LEU A 605 -48.90 7.62 39.78
CA LEU A 605 -47.81 6.69 40.06
C LEU A 605 -46.70 7.40 40.85
N GLN A 606 -46.68 7.15 42.16
CA GLN A 606 -45.61 7.59 43.03
C GLN A 606 -44.38 6.69 42.85
N LEU A 607 -43.32 7.24 42.25
CA LEU A 607 -42.07 6.51 42.02
C LEU A 607 -41.43 6.04 43.34
N LYS A 608 -40.95 4.79 43.39
CA LYS A 608 -40.20 4.25 44.55
C LYS A 608 -38.75 4.75 44.57
N TYR A 609 -38.13 4.95 43.39
CA TYR A 609 -36.72 5.35 43.29
C TYR A 609 -36.51 6.72 42.58
N PRO A 610 -37.14 7.82 43.05
CA PRO A 610 -37.05 9.13 42.40
C PRO A 610 -35.65 9.79 42.49
N HIS A 611 -34.73 9.18 43.24
CA HIS A 611 -33.31 9.55 43.33
C HIS A 611 -32.44 8.88 42.24
N LEU A 612 -32.98 7.96 41.43
CA LEU A 612 -32.29 7.35 40.30
C LEU A 612 -32.47 8.18 39.00
N PRO A 613 -31.52 8.09 38.04
CA PRO A 613 -31.65 8.76 36.74
C PRO A 613 -32.69 8.08 35.84
N CYS A 614 -33.16 8.81 34.83
CA CYS A 614 -34.08 8.31 33.81
C CYS A 614 -33.33 7.76 32.59
N LEU A 615 -33.98 6.87 31.83
CA LEU A 615 -33.61 6.60 30.44
C LEU A 615 -34.05 7.76 29.57
N GLN A 616 -33.17 8.24 28.70
CA GLN A 616 -33.54 9.09 27.56
C GLN A 616 -33.78 8.20 26.35
N VAL A 617 -34.97 8.29 25.75
CA VAL A 617 -35.40 7.39 24.66
C VAL A 617 -35.90 8.17 23.44
N GLY A 618 -35.82 7.58 22.25
CA GLY A 618 -36.19 8.26 21.00
C GLY A 618 -35.07 9.15 20.45
N GLN A 619 -35.43 10.28 19.83
CA GLN A 619 -34.46 11.25 19.30
C GLN A 619 -33.84 12.05 20.47
N GLU A 620 -32.52 12.25 20.51
CA GLU A 620 -31.84 12.92 21.65
C GLU A 620 -32.28 14.39 21.87
N GLN A 621 -32.99 15.00 20.92
CA GLN A 621 -33.61 16.35 21.04
C GLN A 621 -35.06 16.33 21.56
N LYS A 622 -35.76 15.18 21.56
CA LYS A 622 -37.09 15.07 22.17
C LYS A 622 -36.91 14.65 23.63
N HIS A 623 -37.42 15.45 24.56
CA HIS A 623 -37.21 15.30 26.01
C HIS A 623 -38.04 14.16 26.64
N THR A 624 -38.05 12.99 26.00
CA THR A 624 -38.75 11.79 26.49
C THR A 624 -37.88 11.04 27.49
N TYR A 625 -38.14 11.31 28.78
CA TYR A 625 -37.47 10.66 29.90
C TYR A 625 -38.39 9.61 30.55
N LEU A 626 -37.85 8.41 30.79
CA LEU A 626 -38.56 7.31 31.44
C LEU A 626 -37.83 6.87 32.72
N PRO A 627 -38.50 6.82 33.89
CA PRO A 627 -37.96 6.19 35.09
C PRO A 627 -37.57 4.72 34.86
N LEU A 628 -36.52 4.24 35.55
CA LEU A 628 -36.01 2.87 35.38
C LEU A 628 -37.03 1.81 35.84
N GLU A 629 -37.85 2.14 36.84
CA GLU A 629 -38.89 1.26 37.39
C GLU A 629 -40.07 1.02 36.44
N VAL A 630 -40.32 1.90 35.47
CA VAL A 630 -41.43 1.74 34.50
C VAL A 630 -41.00 1.12 33.16
N CYS A 631 -39.83 0.47 33.12
CA CYS A 631 -39.19 -0.06 31.91
C CYS A 631 -38.70 -1.52 32.06
N ASN A 632 -38.99 -2.37 31.07
CA ASN A 632 -38.46 -3.73 30.94
C ASN A 632 -37.59 -3.86 29.68
N ILE A 633 -36.56 -4.70 29.70
CA ILE A 633 -35.75 -5.05 28.51
C ILE A 633 -36.53 -6.03 27.63
N VAL A 634 -36.60 -5.74 26.33
CA VAL A 634 -37.33 -6.58 25.35
C VAL A 634 -36.54 -7.86 25.03
N ALA A 635 -37.23 -8.99 24.98
CA ALA A 635 -36.67 -10.31 24.64
C ALA A 635 -36.07 -10.38 23.21
N GLY A 636 -35.30 -11.44 22.93
CA GLY A 636 -34.81 -11.76 21.59
C GLY A 636 -33.71 -10.83 21.04
N GLN A 637 -33.23 -9.88 21.83
CA GLN A 637 -32.17 -8.95 21.41
C GLN A 637 -30.79 -9.62 21.47
N ARG A 638 -30.17 -9.87 20.31
CA ARG A 638 -28.83 -10.46 20.21
C ARG A 638 -27.79 -9.61 20.93
N CYS A 639 -26.97 -10.24 21.78
CA CYS A 639 -25.80 -9.60 22.35
C CYS A 639 -24.69 -9.53 21.28
N ILE A 640 -24.49 -8.35 20.72
CA ILE A 640 -23.40 -8.04 19.77
C ILE A 640 -22.12 -7.57 20.47
N LYS A 641 -22.15 -7.44 21.80
CA LYS A 641 -20.98 -7.09 22.62
C LYS A 641 -20.20 -8.34 22.99
N LYS A 642 -18.92 -8.18 23.32
CA LYS A 642 -18.11 -9.30 23.80
C LYS A 642 -18.57 -9.70 25.21
N LEU A 643 -18.98 -10.96 25.37
CA LEU A 643 -19.29 -11.58 26.66
C LEU A 643 -18.09 -11.55 27.61
N THR A 644 -18.36 -11.59 28.92
CA THR A 644 -17.33 -11.80 29.94
C THR A 644 -16.78 -13.22 29.89
N ASP A 645 -15.60 -13.45 30.45
CA ASP A 645 -14.98 -14.77 30.46
C ASP A 645 -15.81 -15.77 31.32
N ASN A 646 -16.49 -15.30 32.38
CA ASN A 646 -17.45 -16.10 33.15
C ASN A 646 -18.71 -16.44 32.34
N GLN A 647 -19.32 -15.48 31.65
CA GLN A 647 -20.47 -15.74 30.77
C GLN A 647 -20.10 -16.74 29.66
N THR A 648 -18.87 -16.65 29.13
CA THR A 648 -18.32 -17.59 28.16
C THR A 648 -18.13 -18.99 28.78
N SER A 649 -17.62 -19.08 30.00
CA SER A 649 -17.47 -20.36 30.75
C SER A 649 -18.82 -21.03 31.04
N THR A 650 -19.82 -20.28 31.49
CA THR A 650 -21.19 -20.79 31.69
C THR A 650 -21.82 -21.24 30.37
N MET A 651 -21.62 -20.49 29.29
CA MET A 651 -22.07 -20.87 27.94
C MET A 651 -21.38 -22.15 27.44
N ILE A 652 -20.08 -22.36 27.74
CA ILE A 652 -19.38 -23.63 27.47
C ILE A 652 -20.04 -24.77 28.27
N LYS A 653 -20.22 -24.61 29.59
CA LYS A 653 -20.84 -25.64 30.44
C LYS A 653 -22.27 -26.00 30.02
N ALA A 654 -23.03 -25.06 29.46
CA ALA A 654 -24.38 -25.28 28.95
C ALA A 654 -24.44 -25.85 27.51
N THR A 655 -23.32 -25.83 26.77
CA THR A 655 -23.26 -26.34 25.37
C THR A 655 -22.38 -27.59 25.22
N ALA A 656 -21.55 -27.90 26.21
CA ALA A 656 -20.84 -29.17 26.30
C ALA A 656 -21.81 -30.28 26.74
N ARG A 657 -22.26 -31.07 25.77
CA ARG A 657 -23.06 -32.30 25.96
C ARG A 657 -22.23 -33.54 25.64
N SER A 658 -22.71 -34.73 26.03
CA SER A 658 -22.07 -35.98 25.58
C SER A 658 -22.30 -36.20 24.08
N ALA A 659 -21.48 -37.06 23.46
CA ALA A 659 -21.65 -37.38 22.04
C ALA A 659 -23.03 -38.01 21.73
N PRO A 660 -23.56 -38.96 22.55
CA PRO A 660 -24.94 -39.45 22.40
C PRO A 660 -26.01 -38.35 22.46
N ASP A 661 -26.03 -37.50 23.50
CA ASP A 661 -27.06 -36.45 23.61
C ASP A 661 -27.02 -35.51 22.40
N ARG A 662 -25.80 -35.23 21.91
CA ARG A 662 -25.56 -34.32 20.79
C ARG A 662 -25.95 -34.94 19.45
N GLN A 663 -25.78 -36.25 19.30
CA GLN A 663 -26.27 -37.02 18.14
C GLN A 663 -27.80 -36.99 18.09
N GLU A 664 -28.46 -37.30 19.21
CA GLU A 664 -29.92 -37.33 19.30
C GLU A 664 -30.54 -35.94 19.07
N GLU A 665 -29.95 -34.88 19.64
CA GLU A 665 -30.35 -33.47 19.42
C GLU A 665 -30.26 -33.08 17.93
N ILE A 666 -29.23 -33.51 17.21
CA ILE A 666 -29.08 -33.22 15.77
C ILE A 666 -30.10 -34.00 14.94
N SER A 667 -30.29 -35.31 15.18
CA SER A 667 -31.32 -36.09 14.48
C SER A 667 -32.73 -35.54 14.73
N ARG A 668 -33.03 -35.11 15.96
CA ARG A 668 -34.30 -34.45 16.29
C ARG A 668 -34.48 -33.12 15.55
N LEU A 669 -33.41 -32.33 15.42
CA LEU A 669 -33.44 -31.08 14.63
C LEU A 669 -33.67 -31.33 13.14
N VAL A 670 -32.98 -32.31 12.54
CA VAL A 670 -33.16 -32.68 11.11
C VAL A 670 -34.60 -33.14 10.85
N ARG A 671 -35.16 -34.00 11.71
CA ARG A 671 -36.58 -34.40 11.64
C ARG A 671 -37.52 -33.20 11.77
N SER A 672 -37.27 -32.29 12.71
CA SER A 672 -38.12 -31.10 12.91
C SER A 672 -38.05 -30.08 11.78
N ALA A 673 -36.97 -30.09 10.98
CA ALA A 673 -36.85 -29.26 9.78
C ALA A 673 -37.67 -29.82 8.59
N ASN A 674 -38.02 -31.11 8.63
CA ASN A 674 -38.94 -31.78 7.71
C ASN A 674 -38.72 -31.47 6.22
N TYR A 675 -37.47 -31.57 5.76
CA TYR A 675 -37.05 -31.16 4.41
C TYR A 675 -37.82 -31.85 3.27
N ASP A 676 -38.27 -33.09 3.44
CA ASP A 676 -39.07 -33.79 2.43
C ASP A 676 -40.50 -33.20 2.24
N ALA A 677 -40.94 -32.31 3.15
CA ALA A 677 -42.18 -31.53 3.04
C ALA A 677 -41.95 -30.06 2.64
N ASP A 678 -40.71 -29.65 2.39
CA ASP A 678 -40.38 -28.30 1.91
C ASP A 678 -40.69 -28.22 0.38
N PRO A 679 -41.56 -27.30 -0.08
CA PRO A 679 -41.93 -27.20 -1.49
C PRO A 679 -40.73 -27.01 -2.42
N PHE A 680 -39.69 -26.30 -1.99
CA PHE A 680 -38.51 -26.06 -2.81
C PHE A 680 -37.63 -27.31 -2.93
N VAL A 681 -37.53 -28.11 -1.87
CA VAL A 681 -36.80 -29.39 -1.91
C VAL A 681 -37.49 -30.38 -2.84
N GLN A 682 -38.84 -30.40 -2.84
CA GLN A 682 -39.65 -31.18 -3.77
C GLN A 682 -39.44 -30.73 -5.23
N GLU A 683 -39.41 -29.42 -5.50
CA GLU A 683 -39.16 -28.85 -6.83
C GLU A 683 -37.77 -29.24 -7.38
N PHE A 684 -36.73 -29.22 -6.54
CA PHE A 684 -35.36 -29.64 -6.92
C PHE A 684 -35.12 -31.17 -6.87
N GLN A 685 -36.15 -31.97 -6.57
CA GLN A 685 -36.17 -33.46 -6.66
C GLN A 685 -35.05 -34.21 -5.91
N PHE A 686 -34.43 -33.61 -4.88
CA PHE A 686 -33.50 -34.31 -3.99
C PHE A 686 -34.15 -34.58 -2.63
N LYS A 687 -33.69 -35.62 -1.92
CA LYS A 687 -34.18 -35.99 -0.58
C LYS A 687 -33.07 -35.99 0.45
N VAL A 688 -33.41 -35.65 1.69
CA VAL A 688 -32.45 -35.59 2.81
C VAL A 688 -32.86 -36.62 3.86
N ARG A 689 -32.10 -37.72 3.99
CA ARG A 689 -32.33 -38.72 5.04
C ARG A 689 -32.12 -38.11 6.43
N ASP A 690 -32.92 -38.54 7.40
CA ASP A 690 -32.81 -38.12 8.81
C ASP A 690 -31.77 -38.94 9.61
N GLU A 691 -31.31 -40.05 9.03
CA GLU A 691 -30.22 -40.90 9.56
C GLU A 691 -28.83 -40.29 9.30
N MET A 692 -27.92 -40.45 10.26
CA MET A 692 -26.52 -40.04 10.08
C MET A 692 -25.73 -41.09 9.29
N ALA A 693 -24.85 -40.63 8.39
CA ALA A 693 -24.00 -41.51 7.59
C ALA A 693 -23.02 -42.31 8.47
N HIS A 694 -23.10 -43.64 8.39
CA HIS A 694 -22.17 -44.55 9.06
C HIS A 694 -20.78 -44.54 8.38
N VAL A 695 -19.72 -44.54 9.20
CA VAL A 695 -18.32 -44.56 8.74
C VAL A 695 -17.47 -45.46 9.62
N THR A 696 -16.62 -46.29 9.00
CA THR A 696 -15.74 -47.24 9.71
C THR A 696 -14.41 -46.59 10.10
N GLY A 697 -13.97 -46.79 11.35
CA GLY A 697 -12.67 -46.34 11.85
C GLY A 697 -11.89 -47.46 12.52
N ARG A 698 -10.62 -47.21 12.85
CA ARG A 698 -9.77 -48.14 13.62
C ARG A 698 -9.03 -47.44 14.75
N VAL A 699 -8.86 -48.13 15.87
CA VAL A 699 -8.07 -47.69 17.03
C VAL A 699 -6.69 -48.35 16.97
N LEU A 700 -5.65 -47.65 17.45
CA LEU A 700 -4.27 -48.15 17.52
C LEU A 700 -3.87 -48.42 18.98
N PRO A 701 -3.01 -49.42 19.27
CA PRO A 701 -2.56 -49.71 20.63
C PRO A 701 -1.69 -48.58 21.21
N ALA A 702 -1.76 -48.39 22.52
CA ALA A 702 -1.01 -47.35 23.24
C ALA A 702 0.41 -47.84 23.64
N PRO A 703 1.45 -46.98 23.54
CA PRO A 703 2.82 -47.34 23.92
C PRO A 703 3.04 -47.26 25.44
N MET A 704 3.82 -48.20 26.00
CA MET A 704 4.19 -48.22 27.42
C MET A 704 5.32 -47.23 27.75
N LEU A 705 5.31 -46.67 28.97
CA LEU A 705 6.20 -45.59 29.41
C LEU A 705 6.99 -45.97 30.67
N GLN A 706 8.31 -45.86 30.65
CA GLN A 706 9.18 -46.23 31.78
C GLN A 706 9.60 -45.04 32.66
N TYR A 707 9.58 -45.25 33.97
CA TYR A 707 9.96 -44.31 35.02
C TYR A 707 11.19 -44.78 35.82
N GLY A 708 11.66 -43.96 36.77
CA GLY A 708 12.89 -44.18 37.53
C GLY A 708 12.68 -44.41 39.02
N GLY A 709 13.60 -43.84 39.81
CA GLY A 709 13.80 -44.25 41.20
C GLY A 709 14.38 -45.67 41.29
N ARG A 710 14.47 -46.20 42.52
CA ARG A 710 15.05 -47.54 42.78
C ARG A 710 14.32 -48.69 42.08
N ASN A 711 13.03 -48.52 41.78
CA ASN A 711 12.16 -49.62 41.33
C ASN A 711 11.80 -49.56 39.82
N ARG A 712 12.30 -48.56 39.06
CA ARG A 712 12.14 -48.40 37.58
C ARG A 712 10.76 -48.78 37.01
N THR A 713 9.68 -48.29 37.62
CA THR A 713 8.31 -48.71 37.31
C THR A 713 7.86 -48.33 35.89
N VAL A 714 6.96 -49.12 35.31
CA VAL A 714 6.38 -48.89 33.98
C VAL A 714 4.90 -48.51 34.11
N ALA A 715 4.43 -47.59 33.27
CA ALA A 715 3.04 -47.17 33.19
C ALA A 715 2.50 -47.41 31.77
N THR A 716 1.34 -48.04 31.67
CA THR A 716 0.61 -48.21 30.41
C THR A 716 -0.49 -47.14 30.32
N PRO A 717 -0.46 -46.25 29.32
CA PRO A 717 -1.50 -45.25 29.14
C PRO A 717 -2.85 -45.89 28.83
N SER A 718 -3.87 -45.60 29.65
CA SER A 718 -5.25 -46.04 29.44
C SER A 718 -6.10 -44.87 28.99
N HIS A 719 -6.85 -45.04 27.89
CA HIS A 719 -7.65 -43.99 27.24
C HIS A 719 -6.86 -42.68 26.96
N GLY A 720 -5.53 -42.77 26.80
CA GLY A 720 -4.63 -41.63 26.59
C GLY A 720 -4.09 -40.95 27.87
N VAL A 721 -4.34 -41.51 29.05
CA VAL A 721 -3.97 -40.94 30.37
C VAL A 721 -3.10 -41.91 31.16
N TRP A 722 -2.15 -41.38 31.95
CA TRP A 722 -1.30 -42.15 32.86
C TRP A 722 -0.95 -41.32 34.11
N ASP A 723 -0.65 -41.97 35.24
CA ASP A 723 -0.53 -41.33 36.56
C ASP A 723 0.89 -41.39 37.13
N MET A 724 1.39 -40.26 37.64
CA MET A 724 2.69 -40.09 38.29
C MET A 724 2.74 -40.57 39.75
N ARG A 725 1.59 -40.76 40.43
CA ARG A 725 1.55 -41.12 41.85
C ARG A 725 2.29 -42.45 42.11
N GLY A 726 3.11 -42.45 43.16
CA GLY A 726 3.99 -43.56 43.53
C GLY A 726 5.21 -43.78 42.62
N LYS A 727 5.54 -42.84 41.72
CA LYS A 727 6.62 -42.98 40.73
C LYS A 727 7.55 -41.77 40.77
N GLN A 728 8.84 -42.01 40.50
CA GLN A 728 9.85 -40.95 40.44
C GLN A 728 10.32 -40.75 38.99
N PHE A 729 10.80 -39.54 38.68
CA PHE A 729 11.33 -39.24 37.36
C PHE A 729 12.50 -40.16 36.99
N HIS A 730 12.65 -40.49 35.70
CA HIS A 730 13.68 -41.43 35.24
C HIS A 730 15.10 -41.01 35.67
N THR A 731 15.37 -39.71 35.62
CA THR A 731 16.56 -39.07 36.20
C THR A 731 16.13 -37.79 36.90
N GLY A 732 16.05 -37.83 38.23
CA GLY A 732 15.75 -36.65 39.06
C GLY A 732 16.96 -35.71 39.19
N VAL A 733 16.71 -34.43 39.39
CA VAL A 733 17.74 -33.38 39.51
C VAL A 733 17.54 -32.61 40.82
N GLU A 734 18.62 -32.34 41.55
CA GLU A 734 18.59 -31.50 42.75
C GLU A 734 18.72 -30.01 42.42
N ILE A 735 17.93 -29.17 43.10
CA ILE A 735 17.77 -27.74 42.85
C ILE A 735 18.03 -26.98 44.16
N LYS A 736 19.15 -26.25 44.26
CA LYS A 736 19.63 -25.61 45.51
C LYS A 736 19.37 -24.12 45.58
N MET A 737 19.26 -23.44 44.44
CA MET A 737 18.88 -22.01 44.34
C MET A 737 17.81 -21.78 43.29
N TRP A 738 16.85 -20.88 43.54
CA TRP A 738 15.72 -20.65 42.64
C TRP A 738 15.01 -19.31 42.85
N ALA A 739 14.09 -18.93 41.95
CA ALA A 739 13.35 -17.66 42.00
C ALA A 739 11.85 -17.77 41.63
N ILE A 740 11.06 -16.72 41.91
CA ILE A 740 9.64 -16.59 41.55
C ILE A 740 9.40 -15.26 40.83
N ALA A 741 8.52 -15.27 39.82
CA ALA A 741 7.94 -14.06 39.22
C ALA A 741 6.41 -14.08 39.23
N CYS A 742 5.80 -13.05 39.82
CA CYS A 742 4.35 -12.92 39.96
C CYS A 742 3.79 -11.79 39.06
N PHE A 743 2.68 -12.08 38.38
CA PHE A 743 2.02 -11.17 37.42
C PHE A 743 0.58 -10.80 37.83
N ALA A 744 0.20 -11.09 39.07
CA ALA A 744 -1.08 -10.68 39.66
C ALA A 744 -0.98 -9.31 40.35
N THR A 745 -2.12 -8.67 40.65
CA THR A 745 -2.12 -7.44 41.47
C THR A 745 -1.97 -7.77 42.96
N GLN A 746 -1.40 -6.85 43.74
CA GLN A 746 -1.12 -7.06 45.18
C GLN A 746 -2.38 -7.27 46.04
N ARG A 747 -3.57 -6.89 45.54
CA ARG A 747 -4.87 -7.24 46.16
C ARG A 747 -5.33 -8.68 45.88
N GLN A 748 -4.84 -9.30 44.80
CA GLN A 748 -5.26 -10.63 44.31
C GLN A 748 -4.28 -11.74 44.68
N CYS A 749 -3.01 -11.41 44.92
CA CYS A 749 -2.01 -12.35 45.42
C CYS A 749 -1.18 -11.64 46.50
N ARG A 750 -1.42 -12.01 47.76
CA ARG A 750 -0.67 -11.51 48.92
C ARG A 750 0.61 -12.32 49.13
N GLU A 751 1.58 -11.71 49.79
CA GLU A 751 2.92 -12.27 50.05
C GLU A 751 2.87 -13.58 50.86
N GLU A 752 1.92 -13.67 51.80
CA GLU A 752 1.59 -14.88 52.58
C GLU A 752 1.23 -16.08 51.69
N ILE A 753 0.49 -15.83 50.59
CA ILE A 753 0.00 -16.87 49.66
C ILE A 753 1.17 -17.39 48.80
N LEU A 754 2.07 -16.50 48.39
CA LEU A 754 3.31 -16.86 47.69
C LEU A 754 4.23 -17.73 48.56
N LYS A 755 4.29 -17.45 49.86
CA LYS A 755 5.02 -18.25 50.86
C LYS A 755 4.39 -19.63 51.06
N GLY A 756 3.07 -19.73 51.23
CA GLY A 756 2.37 -21.01 51.37
C GLY A 756 2.52 -21.93 50.14
N PHE A 757 2.43 -21.37 48.93
CA PHE A 757 2.66 -22.10 47.67
C PHE A 757 4.11 -22.61 47.57
N THR A 758 5.09 -21.80 47.99
CA THR A 758 6.52 -22.15 47.99
C THR A 758 6.81 -23.42 48.79
N ASP A 759 6.31 -23.52 50.02
CA ASP A 759 6.63 -24.66 50.88
C ASP A 759 5.91 -25.95 50.46
N GLN A 760 4.70 -25.86 49.88
CA GLN A 760 4.02 -27.01 49.27
C GLN A 760 4.80 -27.55 48.05
N LEU A 761 5.28 -26.68 47.18
CA LEU A 761 6.03 -27.07 45.97
C LEU A 761 7.36 -27.76 46.32
N ARG A 762 8.05 -27.29 47.37
CA ARG A 762 9.26 -27.93 47.90
C ARG A 762 9.00 -29.35 48.42
N LYS A 763 7.88 -29.57 49.13
CA LYS A 763 7.48 -30.90 49.61
C LYS A 763 7.23 -31.87 48.45
N ILE A 764 6.32 -31.51 47.54
CA ILE A 764 5.92 -32.38 46.41
C ILE A 764 7.12 -32.73 45.50
N SER A 765 8.00 -31.77 45.25
CA SER A 765 9.19 -31.99 44.40
C SER A 765 10.21 -32.94 45.04
N LYS A 766 10.35 -32.91 46.38
CA LYS A 766 11.18 -33.87 47.13
C LYS A 766 10.65 -35.29 46.98
N ASP A 767 9.34 -35.49 47.16
CA ASP A 767 8.70 -36.81 47.08
C ASP A 767 8.82 -37.43 45.67
N ALA A 768 8.73 -36.59 44.62
CA ALA A 768 8.91 -36.98 43.21
C ALA A 768 10.38 -37.27 42.81
N GLY A 769 11.36 -37.10 43.71
CA GLY A 769 12.78 -37.33 43.46
C GLY A 769 13.54 -36.13 42.86
N MET A 770 13.02 -34.91 42.98
CA MET A 770 13.60 -33.67 42.46
C MET A 770 13.64 -32.58 43.55
N PRO A 771 14.48 -32.73 44.61
CA PRO A 771 14.42 -31.87 45.79
C PRO A 771 14.79 -30.40 45.53
N ILE A 772 14.04 -29.47 46.14
CA ILE A 772 14.21 -28.02 46.01
C ILE A 772 14.56 -27.39 47.38
N GLN A 773 15.69 -26.68 47.47
CA GLN A 773 16.18 -25.96 48.65
C GLN A 773 16.15 -24.43 48.44
N GLY A 774 16.11 -23.60 49.50
CA GLY A 774 16.20 -22.12 49.41
C GLY A 774 14.88 -21.34 49.19
N GLN A 775 14.98 -20.02 48.91
CA GLN A 775 13.90 -19.00 48.76
C GLN A 775 14.16 -17.98 47.57
N PRO A 776 13.17 -17.22 47.06
CA PRO A 776 13.18 -16.43 45.77
C PRO A 776 13.25 -14.85 45.82
N CYS A 777 13.17 -14.05 44.69
CA CYS A 777 13.64 -12.62 44.70
C CYS A 777 13.26 -11.34 43.80
N PHE A 778 12.66 -11.21 42.55
CA PHE A 778 12.79 -9.89 41.75
C PHE A 778 11.72 -9.43 40.64
N CYS A 779 11.61 -8.11 40.23
CA CYS A 779 10.76 -7.54 39.09
C CYS A 779 10.86 -5.99 38.67
N LYS A 780 10.83 -5.56 37.36
CA LYS A 780 10.29 -4.24 36.74
C LYS A 780 10.52 -3.99 35.18
N TYR A 781 9.80 -3.05 34.47
CA TYR A 781 9.39 -3.01 32.99
C TYR A 781 9.71 -1.72 32.08
N ALA A 782 9.68 -1.77 30.70
CA ALA A 782 9.59 -0.63 29.70
C ALA A 782 9.28 -0.95 28.16
N GLN A 783 8.66 -0.06 27.31
CA GLN A 783 8.14 -0.33 25.90
C GLN A 783 8.67 0.58 24.72
N GLY A 784 8.24 0.33 23.46
CA GLY A 784 8.11 1.38 22.40
C GLY A 784 8.55 1.05 20.96
N ALA A 785 8.34 1.94 19.98
CA ALA A 785 9.12 1.94 18.73
C ALA A 785 10.58 2.31 19.04
N ASP A 786 10.76 3.24 19.98
CA ASP A 786 12.00 3.64 20.59
C ASP A 786 12.68 2.52 21.39
N SER A 787 12.01 1.38 21.65
CA SER A 787 12.65 0.19 22.21
C SER A 787 13.53 -0.57 21.21
N VAL A 788 13.40 -0.32 19.90
CA VAL A 788 14.21 -0.99 18.86
C VAL A 788 15.70 -0.71 19.05
N GLU A 789 16.07 0.56 19.30
CA GLU A 789 17.48 0.93 19.44
C GLU A 789 18.13 0.38 20.73
N PRO A 790 17.55 0.55 21.94
CA PRO A 790 18.05 -0.09 23.15
C PRO A 790 18.09 -1.62 23.04
N MET A 791 17.06 -2.26 22.45
CA MET A 791 17.05 -3.71 22.27
C MET A 791 18.18 -4.18 21.34
N PHE A 792 18.43 -3.49 20.23
CA PHE A 792 19.48 -3.89 19.29
C PHE A 792 20.89 -3.57 19.83
N ARG A 793 21.08 -2.45 20.54
CA ARG A 793 22.33 -2.16 21.28
C ARG A 793 22.61 -3.25 22.32
N HIS A 794 21.60 -3.61 23.11
CA HIS A 794 21.69 -4.72 24.07
C HIS A 794 22.04 -6.05 23.37
N LEU A 795 21.41 -6.36 22.24
CA LEU A 795 21.68 -7.58 21.47
C LEU A 795 23.12 -7.61 20.91
N LYS A 796 23.61 -6.52 20.30
CA LYS A 796 24.99 -6.44 19.77
C LYS A 796 26.03 -6.60 20.88
N ASN A 797 25.78 -6.03 22.05
CA ASN A 797 26.74 -6.05 23.16
C ASN A 797 26.68 -7.36 23.98
N THR A 798 25.53 -8.04 24.06
CA THR A 798 25.36 -9.25 24.90
C THR A 798 25.73 -10.54 24.15
N TYR A 799 25.47 -10.61 22.84
CA TYR A 799 25.60 -11.84 22.07
C TYR A 799 26.73 -11.70 21.05
N SER A 800 27.96 -12.00 21.48
CA SER A 800 29.12 -12.07 20.58
C SER A 800 28.84 -13.04 19.42
N GLY A 801 29.20 -12.63 18.21
CA GLY A 801 28.96 -13.40 16.98
C GLY A 801 27.49 -13.43 16.51
N LEU A 802 26.58 -12.60 17.04
CA LEU A 802 25.18 -12.54 16.60
C LEU A 802 25.04 -12.22 15.09
N GLN A 803 24.59 -13.21 14.32
CA GLN A 803 24.50 -13.13 12.85
C GLN A 803 23.19 -12.49 12.37
N LEU A 804 22.05 -12.74 13.04
CA LEU A 804 20.73 -12.40 12.50
C LEU A 804 19.72 -12.03 13.59
N ILE A 805 18.92 -10.98 13.36
CA ILE A 805 17.67 -10.73 14.10
C ILE A 805 16.47 -10.92 13.15
N ILE A 806 15.61 -11.88 13.48
CA ILE A 806 14.28 -12.03 12.87
C ILE A 806 13.29 -11.13 13.63
N VAL A 807 12.58 -10.27 12.91
CA VAL A 807 11.69 -9.26 13.50
C VAL A 807 10.25 -9.48 13.07
N ILE A 808 9.35 -9.76 13.99
CA ILE A 808 7.97 -10.10 13.68
C ILE A 808 7.06 -8.90 13.92
N LEU A 809 6.31 -8.50 12.89
CA LEU A 809 5.54 -7.25 12.86
C LEU A 809 4.03 -7.51 12.73
N PRO A 810 3.16 -6.75 13.43
CA PRO A 810 1.71 -6.95 13.42
C PRO A 810 1.03 -6.60 12.09
N GLY A 811 1.72 -5.88 11.19
CA GLY A 811 1.18 -5.42 9.93
C GLY A 811 2.02 -4.31 9.31
N LYS A 812 1.37 -3.23 8.86
CA LYS A 812 2.01 -1.97 8.48
C LYS A 812 2.24 -1.14 9.75
N THR A 813 3.48 -0.80 10.07
CA THR A 813 3.87 -0.13 11.32
C THR A 813 5.13 0.72 11.12
N PRO A 814 5.28 1.88 11.79
CA PRO A 814 6.52 2.68 11.74
C PRO A 814 7.75 1.89 12.26
N VAL A 815 7.55 0.87 13.11
CA VAL A 815 8.62 -0.01 13.61
C VAL A 815 9.44 -0.64 12.48
N TYR A 816 8.87 -0.85 11.28
CA TYR A 816 9.65 -1.33 10.13
C TYR A 816 10.75 -0.35 9.71
N ALA A 817 10.46 0.96 9.71
CA ALA A 817 11.43 1.99 9.34
C ALA A 817 12.53 2.08 10.40
N GLU A 818 12.18 2.11 11.68
CA GLU A 818 13.14 2.19 12.79
C GLU A 818 14.05 0.96 12.85
N VAL A 819 13.51 -0.26 12.66
CA VAL A 819 14.31 -1.50 12.54
C VAL A 819 15.31 -1.44 11.38
N LYS A 820 15.00 -0.68 10.32
CA LYS A 820 15.91 -0.47 9.19
C LYS A 820 16.88 0.68 9.37
N ARG A 821 16.53 1.76 10.07
CA ARG A 821 17.48 2.77 10.53
C ARG A 821 18.50 2.14 11.49
N VAL A 822 18.03 1.58 12.60
CA VAL A 822 18.87 1.01 13.66
C VAL A 822 19.73 -0.14 13.12
N GLY A 823 19.13 -1.07 12.37
CA GLY A 823 19.85 -2.21 11.79
C GLY A 823 20.85 -1.82 10.69
N ASP A 824 20.39 -1.14 9.64
CA ASP A 824 21.23 -0.93 8.45
C ASP A 824 22.20 0.26 8.59
N THR A 825 21.81 1.36 9.27
CA THR A 825 22.59 2.62 9.35
C THR A 825 23.36 2.81 10.67
N LEU A 826 22.79 2.41 11.81
CA LEU A 826 23.35 2.76 13.12
C LEU A 826 24.24 1.67 13.73
N LEU A 827 23.82 0.41 13.69
CA LEU A 827 24.48 -0.67 14.45
C LEU A 827 25.07 -1.78 13.59
N GLY A 828 24.86 -1.79 12.27
CA GLY A 828 25.51 -2.76 11.38
C GLY A 828 24.94 -4.18 11.46
N MET A 829 23.65 -4.35 11.75
CA MET A 829 23.06 -5.65 12.11
C MET A 829 22.12 -6.19 11.03
N ALA A 830 22.34 -7.43 10.58
CA ALA A 830 21.48 -8.08 9.60
C ALA A 830 20.08 -8.38 10.18
N THR A 831 19.05 -7.77 9.58
CA THR A 831 17.66 -7.90 10.05
C THR A 831 16.70 -8.40 8.96
N GLN A 832 15.85 -9.36 9.35
CA GLN A 832 14.84 -9.97 8.49
C GLN A 832 13.43 -9.88 9.10
N CYS A 833 12.63 -8.95 8.59
CA CYS A 833 11.28 -8.71 9.07
C CYS A 833 10.26 -9.71 8.48
N VAL A 834 9.27 -10.15 9.27
CA VAL A 834 8.20 -11.08 8.87
C VAL A 834 6.85 -10.52 9.37
N GLN A 835 5.79 -10.59 8.56
CA GLN A 835 4.44 -10.23 9.02
C GLN A 835 3.84 -11.36 9.85
N VAL A 836 3.23 -11.03 11.00
CA VAL A 836 2.65 -12.00 11.95
C VAL A 836 1.73 -13.03 11.30
N LYS A 837 0.95 -12.66 10.28
CA LYS A 837 0.06 -13.58 9.55
C LYS A 837 0.82 -14.77 8.90
N ASN A 838 2.06 -14.55 8.45
CA ASN A 838 2.93 -15.55 7.85
C ASN A 838 3.65 -16.42 8.90
N VAL A 839 3.62 -16.00 10.17
CA VAL A 839 4.13 -16.73 11.34
C VAL A 839 3.01 -17.62 11.90
N ILE A 840 1.79 -17.08 12.00
CA ILE A 840 0.57 -17.82 12.37
C ILE A 840 0.26 -18.92 11.34
N LYS A 841 0.26 -18.59 10.05
CA LYS A 841 0.04 -19.54 8.96
C LYS A 841 1.29 -19.61 8.08
N THR A 842 2.24 -20.44 8.48
CA THR A 842 3.42 -20.79 7.69
C THR A 842 3.03 -21.55 6.42
N SER A 843 3.87 -21.46 5.38
CA SER A 843 3.87 -22.41 4.27
C SER A 843 5.30 -22.67 3.78
N PRO A 844 5.63 -23.88 3.29
CA PRO A 844 6.99 -24.21 2.86
C PRO A 844 7.56 -23.23 1.82
N GLN A 845 6.73 -22.78 0.86
CA GLN A 845 7.14 -21.77 -0.13
C GLN A 845 7.47 -20.41 0.51
N THR A 846 6.71 -19.99 1.54
CA THR A 846 6.96 -18.72 2.24
C THR A 846 8.25 -18.79 3.06
N LEU A 847 8.51 -19.93 3.71
CA LEU A 847 9.73 -20.16 4.49
C LEU A 847 10.96 -20.32 3.57
N SER A 848 10.83 -21.03 2.44
CA SER A 848 11.89 -21.13 1.43
C SER A 848 12.26 -19.76 0.85
N ASN A 849 11.26 -18.95 0.47
CA ASN A 849 11.47 -17.55 0.04
C ASN A 849 12.04 -16.65 1.16
N LEU A 850 11.89 -17.02 2.44
CA LEU A 850 12.51 -16.34 3.56
C LEU A 850 13.99 -16.74 3.69
N CYS A 851 14.32 -18.03 3.59
CA CYS A 851 15.69 -18.55 3.58
C CYS A 851 16.53 -17.92 2.45
N LEU A 852 15.97 -17.79 1.24
CA LEU A 852 16.60 -17.08 0.10
C LEU A 852 17.11 -15.68 0.48
N LYS A 853 16.35 -14.96 1.31
CA LYS A 853 16.67 -13.59 1.76
C LYS A 853 17.61 -13.56 2.97
N ILE A 854 17.60 -14.59 3.80
CA ILE A 854 18.48 -14.71 4.96
C ILE A 854 19.89 -15.05 4.49
N ASN A 855 20.06 -16.10 3.68
CA ASN A 855 21.37 -16.60 3.23
C ASN A 855 22.24 -15.47 2.65
N VAL A 856 21.67 -14.70 1.71
CA VAL A 856 22.34 -13.60 1.02
C VAL A 856 22.65 -12.40 1.93
N LYS A 857 21.82 -12.13 2.96
CA LYS A 857 22.14 -11.09 3.95
C LYS A 857 23.33 -11.45 4.82
N LEU A 858 23.57 -12.74 5.02
CA LEU A 858 24.72 -13.28 5.75
C LEU A 858 25.91 -13.57 4.81
N GLY A 859 25.83 -13.17 3.53
CA GLY A 859 26.91 -13.28 2.55
C GLY A 859 26.94 -14.58 1.73
N GLY A 860 25.95 -15.46 1.89
CA GLY A 860 25.82 -16.69 1.10
C GLY A 860 25.40 -16.43 -0.36
N ILE A 861 25.51 -17.49 -1.17
CA ILE A 861 25.17 -17.50 -2.61
C ILE A 861 24.08 -18.54 -2.81
N ASN A 862 22.89 -18.14 -3.27
CA ASN A 862 21.75 -19.05 -3.40
C ASN A 862 21.94 -20.04 -4.56
N ASN A 863 22.34 -19.52 -5.72
CA ASN A 863 22.65 -20.26 -6.94
C ASN A 863 23.58 -19.42 -7.82
N ILE A 864 24.11 -20.01 -8.89
CA ILE A 864 24.87 -19.30 -9.92
C ILE A 864 24.37 -19.71 -11.32
N LEU A 865 24.70 -18.93 -12.35
CA LEU A 865 24.57 -19.37 -13.74
C LEU A 865 25.59 -20.49 -14.00
N VAL A 866 25.20 -21.55 -14.73
CA VAL A 866 26.13 -22.63 -15.10
C VAL A 866 27.33 -22.04 -15.86
N PRO A 867 28.58 -22.17 -15.35
CA PRO A 867 29.69 -21.32 -15.81
C PRO A 867 30.02 -21.38 -17.30
N HIS A 868 29.81 -22.53 -17.95
CA HIS A 868 30.11 -22.80 -19.36
C HIS A 868 28.94 -22.50 -20.32
N GLN A 869 27.80 -21.97 -19.82
CA GLN A 869 26.68 -21.48 -20.64
C GLN A 869 26.59 -19.94 -20.67
N ARG A 870 27.64 -19.25 -20.18
CA ARG A 870 27.66 -17.79 -20.07
C ARG A 870 28.28 -17.14 -21.32
N PRO A 871 27.82 -15.94 -21.71
CA PRO A 871 28.44 -15.09 -22.73
C PRO A 871 29.96 -14.91 -22.61
N SER A 872 30.63 -14.60 -23.72
CA SER A 872 32.08 -14.43 -23.82
C SER A 872 32.63 -13.34 -22.90
N VAL A 873 31.81 -12.32 -22.61
CA VAL A 873 32.10 -11.24 -21.65
C VAL A 873 32.66 -11.73 -20.30
N PHE A 874 32.29 -12.95 -19.87
CA PHE A 874 32.73 -13.54 -18.60
C PHE A 874 34.12 -14.19 -18.63
N GLN A 875 34.79 -14.24 -19.79
CA GLN A 875 36.16 -14.77 -19.93
C GLN A 875 37.21 -13.82 -19.33
N GLN A 876 36.89 -12.54 -19.18
CA GLN A 876 37.72 -11.53 -18.54
C GLN A 876 36.95 -10.89 -17.36
N PRO A 877 37.63 -10.21 -16.42
CA PRO A 877 36.96 -9.54 -15.31
C PRO A 877 35.95 -8.49 -15.80
N VAL A 878 34.69 -8.62 -15.39
CA VAL A 878 33.58 -7.73 -15.75
C VAL A 878 32.79 -7.35 -14.50
N ILE A 879 32.37 -6.08 -14.42
CA ILE A 879 31.46 -5.60 -13.37
C ILE A 879 30.10 -5.22 -13.95
N PHE A 880 29.04 -5.77 -13.36
CA PHE A 880 27.65 -5.47 -13.69
C PHE A 880 27.12 -4.42 -12.72
N LEU A 881 26.88 -3.23 -13.25
CA LEU A 881 26.32 -2.10 -12.51
C LEU A 881 24.82 -1.98 -12.77
N GLY A 882 24.07 -1.53 -11.76
CA GLY A 882 22.65 -1.24 -11.86
C GLY A 882 22.32 0.08 -11.18
N ALA A 883 21.46 0.89 -11.80
CA ALA A 883 21.16 2.25 -11.33
C ALA A 883 19.65 2.59 -11.41
N ASP A 884 19.13 3.27 -10.37
CA ASP A 884 17.74 3.78 -10.27
C ASP A 884 17.71 5.17 -9.61
N VAL A 885 16.72 5.99 -9.97
CA VAL A 885 16.43 7.28 -9.33
C VAL A 885 14.96 7.36 -8.87
N THR A 886 14.72 7.06 -7.60
CA THR A 886 13.38 7.11 -7.00
C THR A 886 13.03 8.54 -6.55
N HIS A 887 12.27 9.23 -7.40
CA HIS A 887 11.66 10.55 -7.13
C HIS A 887 10.69 10.57 -5.92
N PRO A 888 10.40 11.75 -5.34
CA PRO A 888 9.32 11.93 -4.36
C PRO A 888 7.91 11.83 -5.01
N PRO A 889 6.85 11.53 -4.22
CA PRO A 889 5.47 11.45 -4.71
C PRO A 889 5.02 12.72 -5.46
N ALA A 890 4.10 12.59 -6.42
CA ALA A 890 3.56 13.75 -7.14
C ALA A 890 2.86 14.72 -6.17
N GLY A 891 3.12 16.02 -6.33
CA GLY A 891 2.69 17.08 -5.42
C GLY A 891 3.66 17.38 -4.26
N ASP A 892 4.62 16.51 -3.94
CA ASP A 892 5.70 16.82 -3.00
C ASP A 892 6.84 17.56 -3.72
N GLY A 893 7.18 18.77 -3.25
CA GLY A 893 8.30 19.58 -3.77
C GLY A 893 9.46 19.74 -2.79
N LYS A 894 9.36 19.20 -1.56
CA LYS A 894 10.38 19.38 -0.52
C LYS A 894 11.27 18.13 -0.35
N LYS A 895 10.77 16.92 -0.61
CA LYS A 895 11.56 15.70 -0.42
C LYS A 895 12.56 15.45 -1.56
N PRO A 896 13.80 15.01 -1.29
CA PRO A 896 14.82 14.79 -2.32
C PRO A 896 14.46 13.62 -3.23
N SER A 897 15.04 13.61 -4.43
CA SER A 897 15.22 12.37 -5.21
C SER A 897 16.27 11.49 -4.51
N ILE A 898 16.18 10.17 -4.66
CA ILE A 898 17.21 9.24 -4.17
C ILE A 898 17.80 8.53 -5.38
N ALA A 899 19.11 8.65 -5.55
CA ALA A 899 19.86 7.88 -6.54
C ALA A 899 20.53 6.68 -5.84
N ALA A 900 20.47 5.51 -6.47
CA ALA A 900 21.12 4.30 -5.98
C ALA A 900 21.86 3.60 -7.11
N VAL A 901 23.08 3.14 -6.82
CA VAL A 901 23.89 2.35 -7.76
C VAL A 901 24.43 1.12 -7.05
N VAL A 902 24.27 -0.04 -7.66
CA VAL A 902 24.82 -1.32 -7.20
C VAL A 902 25.88 -1.82 -8.17
N GLY A 903 26.78 -2.67 -7.68
CA GLY A 903 27.76 -3.38 -8.52
C GLY A 903 27.95 -4.82 -8.08
N SER A 904 28.09 -5.74 -9.03
CA SER A 904 28.44 -7.14 -8.77
C SER A 904 29.81 -7.25 -8.09
N MET A 905 30.01 -8.23 -7.22
CA MET A 905 31.19 -8.35 -6.36
C MET A 905 31.91 -9.70 -6.47
N ASP A 906 31.44 -10.55 -7.38
CA ASP A 906 32.02 -11.84 -7.74
C ASP A 906 31.80 -12.08 -9.24
N ALA A 907 32.47 -13.09 -9.79
CA ALA A 907 32.43 -13.42 -11.22
C ALA A 907 31.20 -14.24 -11.66
N HIS A 908 30.21 -14.50 -10.79
CA HIS A 908 29.11 -15.43 -11.10
C HIS A 908 27.95 -14.89 -11.96
N PRO A 909 27.44 -13.65 -11.84
CA PRO A 909 27.67 -12.60 -10.85
C PRO A 909 26.53 -12.52 -9.81
N SER A 910 26.73 -13.02 -8.59
CA SER A 910 25.64 -13.24 -7.62
C SER A 910 25.55 -12.21 -6.49
N ARG A 911 26.66 -11.85 -5.84
CA ARG A 911 26.69 -10.86 -4.75
C ARG A 911 26.83 -9.45 -5.32
N TYR A 912 26.15 -8.49 -4.70
CA TYR A 912 26.21 -7.08 -5.06
C TYR A 912 26.47 -6.21 -3.82
N CYS A 913 27.30 -5.18 -3.96
CA CYS A 913 27.36 -4.06 -3.00
C CYS A 913 26.54 -2.88 -3.52
N ALA A 914 26.23 -1.93 -2.64
CA ALA A 914 25.33 -0.83 -2.93
C ALA A 914 25.88 0.51 -2.42
N THR A 915 25.63 1.56 -3.22
CA THR A 915 25.87 2.96 -2.90
C THR A 915 24.56 3.72 -3.07
N VAL A 916 24.34 4.76 -2.27
CA VAL A 916 23.10 5.54 -2.29
C VAL A 916 23.37 7.00 -1.92
N ARG A 917 22.60 7.92 -2.52
CA ARG A 917 22.73 9.37 -2.35
C ARG A 917 21.36 10.05 -2.39
N VAL A 918 21.26 11.22 -1.76
CA VAL A 918 20.12 12.13 -1.90
C VAL A 918 20.49 13.26 -2.86
N GLN A 919 19.59 13.59 -3.79
CA GLN A 919 19.82 14.67 -4.77
C GLN A 919 18.58 15.55 -4.95
N ARG A 920 18.73 16.64 -5.72
CA ARG A 920 17.69 17.67 -5.89
C ARG A 920 16.33 17.07 -6.27
N PRO A 921 15.20 17.54 -5.70
CA PRO A 921 13.88 16.97 -5.99
C PRO A 921 13.58 16.92 -7.49
N ARG A 922 13.24 15.72 -7.99
CA ARG A 922 12.90 15.46 -9.41
C ARG A 922 14.04 15.63 -10.42
N GLN A 923 15.29 15.77 -9.95
CA GLN A 923 16.46 15.56 -10.79
C GLN A 923 16.59 14.07 -11.13
N GLU A 924 16.75 13.76 -12.42
CA GLU A 924 16.90 12.40 -12.95
C GLU A 924 18.37 11.98 -13.12
N ILE A 925 19.25 12.90 -13.54
CA ILE A 925 20.70 12.63 -13.67
C ILE A 925 21.29 12.32 -12.29
N ILE A 926 22.00 11.20 -12.14
CA ILE A 926 22.67 10.82 -10.90
C ILE A 926 23.86 11.76 -10.66
N GLN A 927 23.73 12.64 -9.66
CA GLN A 927 24.69 13.74 -9.47
C GLN A 927 26.10 13.24 -9.06
N ASP A 928 26.17 12.32 -8.10
CA ASP A 928 27.45 11.92 -7.48
C ASP A 928 28.03 10.64 -8.11
N LEU A 929 27.63 10.30 -9.35
CA LEU A 929 27.84 8.97 -9.95
C LEU A 929 29.33 8.56 -9.96
N ALA A 930 30.25 9.49 -10.20
CA ALA A 930 31.67 9.22 -10.20
C ALA A 930 32.16 8.64 -8.85
N SER A 931 31.71 9.22 -7.73
CA SER A 931 32.00 8.72 -6.38
C SER A 931 31.40 7.33 -6.13
N MET A 932 30.18 7.10 -6.59
CA MET A 932 29.43 5.85 -6.42
C MET A 932 30.08 4.70 -7.20
N VAL A 933 30.50 4.97 -8.43
CA VAL A 933 31.21 3.99 -9.28
C VAL A 933 32.62 3.73 -8.73
N ARG A 934 33.34 4.76 -8.28
CA ARG A 934 34.66 4.63 -7.63
C ARG A 934 34.61 3.73 -6.40
N GLU A 935 33.62 3.93 -5.52
CA GLU A 935 33.39 3.06 -4.34
C GLU A 935 33.19 1.58 -4.75
N LEU A 936 32.36 1.33 -5.77
CA LEU A 936 32.05 -0.02 -6.25
C LEU A 936 33.24 -0.69 -6.95
N LEU A 937 34.03 0.05 -7.73
CA LEU A 937 35.26 -0.46 -8.36
C LEU A 937 36.32 -0.86 -7.31
N ILE A 938 36.53 -0.01 -6.29
CA ILE A 938 37.41 -0.32 -5.16
C ILE A 938 36.92 -1.57 -4.41
N GLN A 939 35.62 -1.71 -4.19
CA GLN A 939 35.07 -2.86 -3.48
C GLN A 939 35.05 -4.14 -4.34
N PHE A 940 34.91 -4.04 -5.67
CA PHE A 940 35.12 -5.15 -6.60
C PHE A 940 36.56 -5.66 -6.49
N TYR A 941 37.56 -4.79 -6.65
CA TYR A 941 38.98 -5.17 -6.55
C TYR A 941 39.32 -5.80 -5.19
N LYS A 942 38.74 -5.29 -4.09
CA LYS A 942 38.89 -5.87 -2.75
C LYS A 942 38.25 -7.26 -2.61
N SER A 943 37.17 -7.55 -3.34
CA SER A 943 36.46 -8.83 -3.31
C SER A 943 37.03 -9.88 -4.26
N THR A 944 37.54 -9.47 -5.44
CA THR A 944 37.94 -10.37 -6.53
C THR A 944 39.44 -10.41 -6.79
N ARG A 945 40.19 -9.38 -6.37
CA ARG A 945 41.59 -9.09 -6.76
C ARG A 945 41.83 -8.80 -8.24
N PHE A 946 40.77 -8.63 -9.04
CA PHE A 946 40.86 -8.21 -10.44
C PHE A 946 40.36 -6.78 -10.64
N LYS A 947 40.99 -6.04 -11.55
CA LYS A 947 40.42 -4.80 -12.11
C LYS A 947 39.43 -5.21 -13.22
N PRO A 948 38.19 -4.68 -13.26
CA PRO A 948 37.29 -4.93 -14.39
C PRO A 948 37.91 -4.45 -15.72
N THR A 949 37.89 -5.31 -16.74
CA THR A 949 38.17 -4.91 -18.14
C THR A 949 36.94 -4.30 -18.82
N ARG A 950 35.74 -4.63 -18.31
CA ARG A 950 34.45 -4.18 -18.83
C ARG A 950 33.50 -3.73 -17.73
N ILE A 951 32.73 -2.68 -18.01
CA ILE A 951 31.65 -2.15 -17.16
C ILE A 951 30.33 -2.24 -17.92
N ILE A 952 29.39 -3.05 -17.44
CA ILE A 952 28.05 -3.19 -18.03
C ILE A 952 27.04 -2.47 -17.14
N PHE A 953 26.49 -1.34 -17.59
CA PHE A 953 25.68 -0.42 -16.79
C PHE A 953 24.20 -0.45 -17.20
N TYR A 954 23.35 -1.05 -16.36
CA TYR A 954 21.89 -1.08 -16.55
C TYR A 954 21.19 0.03 -15.78
N ARG A 955 20.61 1.00 -16.49
CA ARG A 955 19.97 2.20 -15.94
C ARG A 955 18.44 2.13 -16.06
N ASP A 956 17.71 1.91 -14.98
CA ASP A 956 16.24 1.95 -14.99
C ASP A 956 15.73 3.40 -15.05
N GLY A 957 14.48 3.56 -15.53
CA GLY A 957 13.64 4.75 -15.31
C GLY A 957 13.75 5.91 -16.30
N VAL A 958 14.86 6.07 -17.02
CA VAL A 958 15.12 7.24 -17.88
C VAL A 958 14.14 7.31 -19.07
N SER A 959 13.62 8.51 -19.37
CA SER A 959 12.75 8.74 -20.54
C SER A 959 13.54 9.10 -21.80
N GLU A 960 12.99 8.77 -22.97
CA GLU A 960 13.64 8.95 -24.30
C GLU A 960 14.11 10.39 -24.53
N GLY A 961 13.26 11.38 -24.21
CA GLY A 961 13.59 12.81 -24.32
C GLY A 961 14.66 13.30 -23.34
N GLN A 962 15.22 12.42 -22.50
CA GLN A 962 16.33 12.69 -21.60
C GLN A 962 17.58 11.85 -21.92
N PHE A 963 17.52 10.88 -22.86
CA PHE A 963 18.62 9.96 -23.16
C PHE A 963 19.95 10.67 -23.42
N ARG A 964 19.99 11.64 -24.34
CA ARG A 964 21.21 12.40 -24.68
C ARG A 964 21.79 13.15 -23.47
N GLN A 965 20.93 13.74 -22.64
CA GLN A 965 21.37 14.52 -21.47
C GLN A 965 21.90 13.60 -20.36
N VAL A 966 21.17 12.54 -20.04
CA VAL A 966 21.55 11.60 -18.98
C VAL A 966 22.80 10.83 -19.36
N LEU A 967 22.90 10.34 -20.61
CA LEU A 967 24.10 9.68 -21.12
C LEU A 967 25.34 10.57 -21.01
N TYR A 968 25.25 11.83 -21.43
CA TYR A 968 26.39 12.75 -21.44
C TYR A 968 27.03 12.88 -20.05
N TYR A 969 26.22 13.18 -19.02
CA TYR A 969 26.75 13.33 -17.66
C TYR A 969 27.10 11.98 -17.01
N GLU A 970 26.28 10.94 -17.16
CA GLU A 970 26.50 9.66 -16.48
C GLU A 970 27.66 8.84 -17.10
N LEU A 971 27.87 8.89 -18.42
CA LEU A 971 29.02 8.24 -19.08
C LEU A 971 30.35 8.93 -18.72
N LEU A 972 30.38 10.27 -18.71
CA LEU A 972 31.57 11.02 -18.29
C LEU A 972 31.93 10.72 -16.83
N ALA A 973 30.95 10.66 -15.93
CA ALA A 973 31.16 10.32 -14.52
C ALA A 973 31.68 8.88 -14.32
N ILE A 974 31.28 7.90 -15.14
CA ILE A 974 31.84 6.54 -15.12
C ILE A 974 33.32 6.57 -15.56
N ARG A 975 33.67 7.33 -16.60
CA ARG A 975 35.07 7.47 -17.08
C ARG A 975 35.95 8.20 -16.07
N GLU A 976 35.44 9.28 -15.46
CA GLU A 976 36.08 10.00 -14.34
C GLU A 976 36.35 9.08 -13.14
N ALA A 977 35.40 8.22 -12.77
CA ALA A 977 35.58 7.24 -11.70
C ALA A 977 36.72 6.26 -11.97
N CYS A 978 36.98 5.91 -13.24
CA CYS A 978 38.07 5.02 -13.63
C CYS A 978 39.42 5.77 -13.63
N ILE A 979 39.52 6.89 -14.36
CA ILE A 979 40.74 7.70 -14.47
C ILE A 979 41.22 8.22 -13.10
N SER A 980 40.29 8.55 -12.20
CA SER A 980 40.63 9.00 -10.84
C SER A 980 41.19 7.90 -9.94
N LEU A 981 41.02 6.62 -10.29
CA LEU A 981 41.65 5.49 -9.59
C LEU A 981 43.06 5.22 -10.10
N GLU A 982 43.25 5.32 -11.41
CA GLU A 982 44.49 4.99 -12.11
C GLU A 982 44.46 5.67 -13.49
N LYS A 983 45.50 6.47 -13.80
CA LYS A 983 45.51 7.46 -14.90
C LYS A 983 45.02 6.91 -16.24
N ASP A 984 45.48 5.70 -16.58
CA ASP A 984 45.28 5.08 -17.90
C ASP A 984 44.28 3.90 -17.84
N TYR A 985 43.57 3.73 -16.72
CA TYR A 985 42.56 2.68 -16.55
C TYR A 985 41.26 3.04 -17.28
N GLN A 986 41.13 2.52 -18.50
CA GLN A 986 40.01 2.78 -19.42
C GLN A 986 39.28 1.47 -19.79
N PRO A 987 38.45 0.90 -18.89
CA PRO A 987 37.66 -0.30 -19.18
C PRO A 987 36.53 0.00 -20.17
N GLY A 988 36.17 -0.96 -21.02
CA GLY A 988 35.11 -0.79 -22.01
C GLY A 988 33.73 -0.67 -21.35
N ILE A 989 32.97 0.39 -21.64
CA ILE A 989 31.66 0.68 -21.04
C ILE A 989 30.53 0.31 -22.01
N THR A 990 29.56 -0.47 -21.54
CA THR A 990 28.27 -0.68 -22.22
C THR A 990 27.16 -0.05 -21.38
N TYR A 991 26.51 0.98 -21.91
CA TYR A 991 25.48 1.76 -21.21
C TYR A 991 24.09 1.42 -21.77
N ILE A 992 23.25 0.79 -20.95
CA ILE A 992 21.96 0.22 -21.36
C ILE A 992 20.85 0.85 -20.52
N VAL A 993 19.96 1.61 -21.16
CA VAL A 993 18.75 2.08 -20.47
C VAL A 993 17.70 0.97 -20.48
N VAL A 994 17.12 0.73 -19.30
CA VAL A 994 16.03 -0.23 -19.09
C VAL A 994 14.74 0.55 -18.85
N GLN A 995 13.69 0.23 -19.60
CA GLN A 995 12.39 0.87 -19.50
C GLN A 995 11.29 -0.18 -19.30
N LYS A 996 10.82 -0.31 -18.05
CA LYS A 996 9.65 -1.14 -17.69
C LYS A 996 8.32 -0.37 -17.74
N ARG A 997 8.35 0.95 -17.98
CA ARG A 997 7.19 1.87 -17.90
C ARG A 997 6.87 2.53 -19.24
N HIS A 998 6.50 1.71 -20.22
CA HIS A 998 6.15 2.08 -21.60
C HIS A 998 4.79 1.45 -21.99
N HIS A 999 4.29 1.78 -23.18
CA HIS A 999 2.95 1.40 -23.65
C HIS A 999 2.91 0.26 -24.68
N THR A 1000 4.07 -0.19 -25.20
CA THR A 1000 4.21 -1.44 -25.96
C THR A 1000 3.68 -2.64 -25.18
N ARG A 1001 2.80 -3.42 -25.82
CA ARG A 1001 2.30 -4.73 -25.41
C ARG A 1001 2.54 -5.70 -26.56
N LEU A 1002 2.77 -6.96 -26.22
CA LEU A 1002 2.97 -8.06 -27.15
C LEU A 1002 2.01 -9.18 -26.74
N PHE A 1003 1.30 -9.73 -27.71
CA PHE A 1003 0.31 -10.79 -27.55
C PHE A 1003 0.67 -11.97 -28.46
N CYS A 1004 0.36 -13.20 -28.07
CA CYS A 1004 0.52 -14.34 -28.99
C CYS A 1004 -0.54 -14.25 -30.09
N ALA A 1005 -0.11 -14.26 -31.36
CA ALA A 1005 -1.03 -14.37 -32.50
C ALA A 1005 -1.76 -15.71 -32.41
N ASP A 1006 -1.00 -16.80 -32.32
CA ASP A 1006 -1.50 -18.15 -32.13
C ASP A 1006 -2.07 -18.35 -30.71
N ARG A 1007 -3.26 -18.96 -30.63
CA ARG A 1007 -3.95 -19.21 -29.35
C ARG A 1007 -3.24 -20.27 -28.49
N THR A 1008 -2.46 -21.15 -29.10
CA THR A 1008 -1.74 -22.27 -28.47
C THR A 1008 -0.48 -21.82 -27.72
N GLU A 1009 0.17 -20.72 -28.12
CA GLU A 1009 1.37 -20.19 -27.44
C GLU A 1009 1.04 -19.30 -26.22
N ARG A 1010 -0.23 -19.25 -25.80
CA ARG A 1010 -0.72 -18.42 -24.69
C ARG A 1010 -0.47 -19.10 -23.34
N VAL A 1011 0.42 -18.54 -22.53
CA VAL A 1011 0.88 -19.12 -21.28
C VAL A 1011 -0.05 -18.76 -20.10
N GLY A 1012 -0.66 -19.80 -19.51
CA GLY A 1012 -1.40 -19.74 -18.25
C GLY A 1012 -2.74 -18.99 -18.33
N ARG A 1013 -3.45 -18.89 -17.18
CA ARG A 1013 -4.78 -18.25 -17.08
C ARG A 1013 -4.81 -16.78 -17.55
N SER A 1014 -3.66 -16.11 -17.59
CA SER A 1014 -3.51 -14.74 -18.05
C SER A 1014 -3.33 -14.62 -19.58
N GLY A 1015 -3.07 -15.72 -20.28
CA GLY A 1015 -2.94 -15.81 -21.74
C GLY A 1015 -1.73 -15.08 -22.33
N ASN A 1016 -0.64 -14.92 -21.56
CA ASN A 1016 0.51 -14.09 -21.96
C ASN A 1016 1.51 -14.81 -22.87
N ILE A 1017 2.37 -14.01 -23.52
CA ILE A 1017 3.60 -14.49 -24.16
C ILE A 1017 4.52 -15.23 -23.17
N PRO A 1018 5.30 -16.24 -23.63
CA PRO A 1018 6.24 -16.96 -22.78
C PRO A 1018 7.38 -16.09 -22.25
N ALA A 1019 7.97 -16.53 -21.13
CA ALA A 1019 9.17 -15.89 -20.59
C ALA A 1019 10.35 -16.16 -21.55
N GLY A 1020 11.08 -15.10 -21.91
CA GLY A 1020 12.18 -15.17 -22.89
C GLY A 1020 11.81 -14.64 -24.28
N THR A 1021 10.52 -14.35 -24.55
CA THR A 1021 10.10 -13.68 -25.79
C THR A 1021 10.82 -12.35 -25.97
N THR A 1022 11.51 -12.21 -27.09
CA THR A 1022 12.38 -11.09 -27.47
C THR A 1022 11.99 -10.57 -28.85
N VAL A 1023 12.02 -9.26 -29.05
CA VAL A 1023 11.71 -8.57 -30.31
C VAL A 1023 12.72 -7.44 -30.53
N ASP A 1024 13.47 -7.51 -31.62
CA ASP A 1024 14.52 -6.58 -32.04
C ASP A 1024 14.42 -6.19 -33.54
N THR A 1025 13.23 -6.41 -34.12
CA THR A 1025 12.81 -6.06 -35.48
C THR A 1025 11.56 -5.18 -35.44
N ASP A 1026 11.09 -4.74 -36.61
CA ASP A 1026 9.76 -4.18 -36.92
C ASP A 1026 9.33 -2.96 -36.09
N ILE A 1027 8.97 -3.16 -34.82
CA ILE A 1027 8.47 -2.15 -33.87
C ILE A 1027 9.57 -1.44 -33.06
N THR A 1028 10.83 -1.73 -33.36
CA THR A 1028 12.05 -1.19 -32.71
C THR A 1028 12.68 -0.07 -33.54
N HIS A 1029 13.66 0.66 -33.00
CA HIS A 1029 14.22 1.85 -33.64
C HIS A 1029 14.87 1.51 -35.00
N PRO A 1030 14.67 2.32 -36.07
CA PRO A 1030 15.11 1.99 -37.42
C PRO A 1030 16.61 1.65 -37.54
N TYR A 1031 17.48 2.33 -36.77
CA TYR A 1031 18.94 2.14 -36.86
C TYR A 1031 19.68 2.11 -35.52
N GLU A 1032 19.04 2.37 -34.37
CA GLU A 1032 19.73 2.35 -33.06
C GLU A 1032 19.60 0.96 -32.41
N PHE A 1033 20.50 0.62 -31.49
CA PHE A 1033 20.52 -0.70 -30.86
C PHE A 1033 19.53 -0.79 -29.68
N ASP A 1034 18.27 -1.13 -29.99
CA ASP A 1034 17.21 -1.37 -29.00
C ASP A 1034 16.48 -2.71 -29.20
N PHE A 1035 15.93 -3.26 -28.11
CA PHE A 1035 15.14 -4.49 -28.13
C PHE A 1035 14.14 -4.56 -26.97
N TYR A 1036 13.05 -5.30 -27.17
CA TYR A 1036 12.11 -5.69 -26.12
C TYR A 1036 12.40 -7.12 -25.66
N LEU A 1037 12.42 -7.37 -24.35
CA LEU A 1037 12.56 -8.71 -23.77
C LEU A 1037 11.54 -8.91 -22.64
N CYS A 1038 10.58 -9.82 -22.86
CA CYS A 1038 9.66 -10.31 -21.83
C CYS A 1038 10.30 -11.44 -21.02
N SER A 1039 11.29 -11.10 -20.19
CA SER A 1039 12.06 -12.08 -19.42
C SER A 1039 11.28 -12.87 -18.36
N HIS A 1040 9.98 -12.65 -18.16
CA HIS A 1040 9.22 -13.13 -17.00
C HIS A 1040 7.84 -13.68 -17.37
N ALA A 1041 7.35 -14.65 -16.59
CA ALA A 1041 6.01 -15.19 -16.75
C ALA A 1041 4.93 -14.22 -16.26
N GLY A 1042 3.94 -13.94 -17.11
CA GLY A 1042 2.78 -13.10 -16.78
C GLY A 1042 1.80 -13.82 -15.84
N ILE A 1043 1.94 -13.66 -14.53
CA ILE A 1043 1.06 -14.33 -13.54
C ILE A 1043 -0.37 -13.77 -13.58
N GLN A 1044 -0.51 -12.45 -13.72
CA GLN A 1044 -1.77 -11.72 -13.70
C GLN A 1044 -1.63 -10.47 -14.57
N GLY A 1045 -2.71 -10.09 -15.26
CA GLY A 1045 -2.71 -8.96 -16.17
C GLY A 1045 -2.08 -9.29 -17.52
N THR A 1046 -1.87 -8.27 -18.35
CA THR A 1046 -0.95 -8.31 -19.49
C THR A 1046 0.46 -7.97 -19.04
N SER A 1047 1.45 -8.77 -19.47
CA SER A 1047 2.87 -8.53 -19.22
C SER A 1047 3.36 -7.23 -19.85
N ARG A 1048 4.46 -6.71 -19.31
CA ARG A 1048 5.20 -5.59 -19.91
C ARG A 1048 6.57 -6.09 -20.37
N PRO A 1049 6.80 -6.26 -21.68
CA PRO A 1049 8.10 -6.69 -22.20
C PRO A 1049 9.06 -5.51 -22.00
N SER A 1050 10.03 -5.64 -21.09
CA SER A 1050 10.93 -4.53 -20.78
C SER A 1050 11.72 -4.13 -22.01
N HIS A 1051 11.80 -2.83 -22.25
CA HIS A 1051 12.53 -2.25 -23.36
C HIS A 1051 13.96 -1.95 -22.92
N TYR A 1052 14.94 -2.31 -23.74
CA TYR A 1052 16.36 -2.11 -23.52
C TYR A 1052 16.91 -1.30 -24.70
N HIS A 1053 17.54 -0.16 -24.42
CA HIS A 1053 18.12 0.69 -25.45
C HIS A 1053 19.59 0.96 -25.09
N VAL A 1054 20.51 0.49 -25.93
CA VAL A 1054 21.96 0.64 -25.74
C VAL A 1054 22.36 2.04 -26.19
N LEU A 1055 22.74 2.91 -25.27
CA LEU A 1055 23.10 4.30 -25.59
C LEU A 1055 24.59 4.48 -25.89
N TRP A 1056 25.43 3.58 -25.39
CA TRP A 1056 26.86 3.53 -25.63
C TRP A 1056 27.37 2.09 -25.52
N ASP A 1057 28.34 1.69 -26.34
CA ASP A 1057 28.99 0.39 -26.22
C ASP A 1057 30.43 0.38 -26.73
N ASP A 1058 31.41 0.44 -25.82
CA ASP A 1058 32.83 0.22 -26.15
C ASP A 1058 33.17 -1.28 -26.33
N ASN A 1059 32.26 -2.20 -25.94
CA ASN A 1059 32.52 -3.65 -25.92
C ASN A 1059 32.09 -4.41 -27.19
N CYS A 1060 31.46 -3.72 -28.15
CA CYS A 1060 31.06 -4.25 -29.45
C CYS A 1060 30.18 -5.53 -29.36
N PHE A 1061 29.18 -5.53 -28.49
CA PHE A 1061 28.29 -6.68 -28.33
C PHE A 1061 27.49 -7.00 -29.60
N THR A 1062 27.31 -8.28 -29.89
CA THR A 1062 26.29 -8.74 -30.84
C THR A 1062 24.89 -8.66 -30.22
N ALA A 1063 23.86 -8.63 -31.07
CA ALA A 1063 22.47 -8.63 -30.63
C ALA A 1063 22.15 -9.86 -29.76
N ASP A 1064 22.50 -11.07 -30.21
CA ASP A 1064 22.28 -12.30 -29.44
C ASP A 1064 23.06 -12.32 -28.12
N GLU A 1065 24.34 -11.92 -28.11
CA GLU A 1065 25.13 -11.98 -26.88
C GLU A 1065 24.55 -11.05 -25.80
N LEU A 1066 24.16 -9.82 -26.17
CA LEU A 1066 23.59 -8.87 -25.22
C LEU A 1066 22.18 -9.24 -24.77
N GLN A 1067 21.35 -9.79 -25.67
CA GLN A 1067 20.00 -10.26 -25.36
C GLN A 1067 20.05 -11.46 -24.40
N LEU A 1068 20.92 -12.44 -24.69
CA LEU A 1068 21.17 -13.59 -23.82
C LEU A 1068 21.73 -13.14 -22.47
N LEU A 1069 22.76 -12.28 -22.44
CA LEU A 1069 23.32 -11.73 -21.20
C LEU A 1069 22.26 -11.06 -20.32
N THR A 1070 21.43 -10.22 -20.94
CA THR A 1070 20.33 -9.53 -20.27
C THR A 1070 19.29 -10.52 -19.71
N TYR A 1071 18.93 -11.56 -20.48
CA TYR A 1071 18.01 -12.60 -20.02
C TYR A 1071 18.61 -13.49 -18.92
N GLN A 1072 19.91 -13.79 -18.96
CA GLN A 1072 20.61 -14.51 -17.90
C GLN A 1072 20.64 -13.72 -16.60
N LEU A 1073 20.91 -12.40 -16.65
CA LEU A 1073 20.90 -11.54 -15.47
C LEU A 1073 19.49 -11.38 -14.85
N CYS A 1074 18.41 -11.62 -15.60
CA CYS A 1074 17.06 -11.73 -15.05
C CYS A 1074 16.82 -12.99 -14.19
N HIS A 1075 17.69 -14.01 -14.29
CA HIS A 1075 17.61 -15.24 -13.48
C HIS A 1075 18.45 -15.17 -12.18
N THR A 1076 19.42 -14.25 -12.09
CA THR A 1076 20.31 -14.09 -10.91
C THR A 1076 19.66 -13.35 -9.72
N TYR A 1077 18.38 -13.01 -9.80
CA TYR A 1077 17.67 -12.25 -8.75
C TYR A 1077 17.32 -13.13 -7.54
N VAL A 1078 18.19 -13.09 -6.54
CA VAL A 1078 18.24 -14.00 -5.38
C VAL A 1078 16.96 -14.16 -4.54
N ARG A 1079 15.96 -13.27 -4.68
CA ARG A 1079 14.78 -13.21 -3.79
C ARG A 1079 13.65 -14.17 -4.15
N CYS A 1080 13.69 -14.84 -5.31
CA CYS A 1080 12.73 -15.88 -5.70
C CYS A 1080 13.34 -16.81 -6.77
N THR A 1081 12.83 -18.04 -6.86
CA THR A 1081 13.21 -19.00 -7.92
C THR A 1081 12.42 -18.73 -9.22
N ARG A 1082 12.51 -17.50 -9.73
CA ARG A 1082 11.80 -17.03 -10.92
C ARG A 1082 12.65 -16.02 -11.67
N SER A 1083 12.59 -16.05 -13.00
CA SER A 1083 13.10 -14.96 -13.81
C SER A 1083 12.26 -13.71 -13.58
N VAL A 1084 12.92 -12.58 -13.33
CA VAL A 1084 12.28 -11.27 -13.12
C VAL A 1084 12.25 -10.44 -14.39
N SER A 1085 11.39 -9.43 -14.41
CA SER A 1085 11.10 -8.59 -15.59
C SER A 1085 12.25 -7.65 -16.02
N ILE A 1086 13.29 -7.46 -15.19
CA ILE A 1086 14.47 -6.61 -15.46
C ILE A 1086 15.69 -7.27 -14.79
N PRO A 1087 16.93 -7.03 -15.26
CA PRO A 1087 18.15 -7.62 -14.69
C PRO A 1087 18.26 -7.40 -13.17
N ALA A 1088 18.79 -8.40 -12.46
CA ALA A 1088 19.04 -8.32 -11.04
C ALA A 1088 19.72 -7.02 -10.57
N PRO A 1089 20.80 -6.50 -11.22
CA PRO A 1089 21.39 -5.20 -10.86
C PRO A 1089 20.39 -4.04 -10.84
N ALA A 1090 19.60 -3.83 -11.89
CA ALA A 1090 18.59 -2.78 -11.95
C ALA A 1090 17.51 -2.96 -10.86
N TYR A 1091 17.07 -4.20 -10.63
CA TYR A 1091 16.12 -4.51 -9.56
C TYR A 1091 16.70 -4.20 -8.16
N TYR A 1092 17.99 -4.47 -7.94
CA TYR A 1092 18.66 -4.18 -6.67
C TYR A 1092 18.84 -2.68 -6.42
N ALA A 1093 19.18 -1.89 -7.45
CA ALA A 1093 19.24 -0.42 -7.34
C ALA A 1093 17.90 0.17 -6.86
N HIS A 1094 16.80 -0.23 -7.48
CA HIS A 1094 15.44 0.14 -7.06
C HIS A 1094 15.13 -0.31 -5.61
N LEU A 1095 15.62 -1.48 -5.15
CA LEU A 1095 15.47 -1.90 -3.75
C LEU A 1095 16.30 -1.06 -2.77
N VAL A 1096 17.48 -0.57 -3.17
CA VAL A 1096 18.35 0.31 -2.38
C VAL A 1096 17.72 1.70 -2.26
N ALA A 1097 17.25 2.29 -3.37
CA ALA A 1097 16.58 3.59 -3.36
C ALA A 1097 15.30 3.56 -2.50
N PHE A 1098 14.50 2.49 -2.58
CA PHE A 1098 13.36 2.28 -1.68
C PHE A 1098 13.77 2.06 -0.22
N ARG A 1099 14.93 1.47 0.07
CA ARG A 1099 15.42 1.31 1.46
C ARG A 1099 15.84 2.64 2.07
N ALA A 1100 16.62 3.45 1.35
CA ALA A 1100 16.97 4.80 1.78
C ALA A 1100 15.72 5.69 1.99
N ARG A 1101 14.64 5.49 1.22
CA ARG A 1101 13.35 6.16 1.45
C ARG A 1101 12.68 5.78 2.78
N TYR A 1102 13.00 4.62 3.37
CA TYR A 1102 12.61 4.25 4.73
C TYR A 1102 13.56 4.81 5.81
N HIS A 1103 14.84 5.00 5.50
CA HIS A 1103 15.78 5.66 6.41
C HIS A 1103 15.49 7.16 6.57
N LEU A 1104 14.98 7.81 5.51
CA LEU A 1104 14.46 9.19 5.50
C LEU A 1104 13.03 9.34 6.08
N VAL A 1105 12.63 8.49 7.01
CA VAL A 1105 11.36 8.62 7.75
C VAL A 1105 11.68 9.13 9.16
N ASP A 1106 11.40 10.42 9.39
CA ASP A 1106 11.64 11.06 10.68
C ASP A 1106 10.67 10.54 11.76
N LYS A 1107 11.02 10.75 13.04
CA LYS A 1107 10.12 10.48 14.18
C LYS A 1107 8.96 11.48 14.32
N GLU A 1108 8.89 12.52 13.47
CA GLU A 1108 7.86 13.57 13.46
C GLU A 1108 6.49 13.09 12.95
N HIS A 1109 6.01 11.96 13.45
CA HIS A 1109 4.71 11.40 13.10
C HIS A 1109 4.00 10.73 14.31
N ASP A 1110 4.05 11.39 15.48
CA ASP A 1110 2.88 11.61 16.36
C ASP A 1110 3.28 12.52 17.54
N SER A 1111 3.00 13.83 17.44
CA SER A 1111 3.11 14.80 18.53
C SER A 1111 2.11 15.93 18.28
N ALA A 1112 0.95 15.85 18.93
CA ALA A 1112 -0.17 16.77 18.73
C ALA A 1112 -0.33 17.73 19.94
N GLU A 1113 0.75 18.42 20.31
CA GLU A 1113 0.78 19.41 21.39
C GLU A 1113 1.90 20.44 21.13
N GLY A 1114 1.83 21.62 21.74
CA GLY A 1114 2.85 22.66 21.64
C GLY A 1114 2.73 23.58 20.42
N SER A 1115 1.93 24.65 20.54
CA SER A 1115 1.90 25.76 19.58
C SER A 1115 2.94 26.82 19.95
N HIS A 1116 4.00 26.97 19.15
CA HIS A 1116 4.89 28.14 19.19
C HIS A 1116 4.91 28.90 17.85
N VAL A 1117 5.36 30.15 17.93
CA VAL A 1117 5.14 31.20 16.93
C VAL A 1117 5.97 30.98 15.65
N SER A 1118 5.56 31.63 14.56
CA SER A 1118 6.10 31.53 13.21
C SER A 1118 7.58 31.90 13.09
N GLY A 1119 8.46 30.91 13.25
CA GLY A 1119 9.83 30.90 12.70
C GLY A 1119 9.84 30.37 11.26
N GLN A 1120 10.78 30.85 10.44
CA GLN A 1120 10.88 30.46 9.03
C GLN A 1120 11.32 28.99 8.89
N SER A 1121 10.45 28.13 8.34
CA SER A 1121 10.79 26.73 8.02
C SER A 1121 11.59 26.62 6.71
N ASN A 1122 12.83 27.13 6.76
CA ASN A 1122 13.84 26.94 5.73
C ASN A 1122 14.06 25.43 5.45
N GLY A 1123 14.58 25.13 4.26
CA GLY A 1123 14.77 23.75 3.82
C GLY A 1123 15.64 22.95 4.78
N ARG A 1124 15.25 21.69 5.06
CA ARG A 1124 16.08 20.78 5.84
C ARG A 1124 17.47 20.68 5.22
N ASP A 1125 18.49 20.78 6.06
CA ASP A 1125 19.89 20.68 5.68
C ASP A 1125 20.16 19.44 4.79
N PRO A 1126 20.72 19.62 3.57
CA PRO A 1126 21.14 18.51 2.72
C PRO A 1126 22.13 17.54 3.38
N GLN A 1127 23.00 18.02 4.27
CA GLN A 1127 24.02 17.18 4.93
C GLN A 1127 23.37 16.22 5.94
N ALA A 1128 22.38 16.67 6.70
CA ALA A 1128 21.54 15.81 7.55
C ALA A 1128 20.79 14.74 6.72
N LEU A 1129 20.24 15.10 5.56
CA LEU A 1129 19.57 14.16 4.65
C LEU A 1129 20.55 13.12 4.06
N ALA A 1130 21.78 13.52 3.75
CA ALA A 1130 22.84 12.62 3.28
C ALA A 1130 23.28 11.65 4.39
N LYS A 1131 23.51 12.16 5.61
CA LYS A 1131 23.86 11.35 6.78
C LYS A 1131 22.77 10.32 7.13
N ALA A 1132 21.50 10.67 6.95
CA ALA A 1132 20.37 9.76 7.21
C ALA A 1132 20.28 8.56 6.26
N VAL A 1133 20.87 8.62 5.06
CA VAL A 1133 20.95 7.47 4.12
C VAL A 1133 22.30 6.75 4.17
N GLN A 1134 23.24 7.22 4.98
CA GLN A 1134 24.56 6.61 5.11
C GLN A 1134 24.47 5.26 5.85
N ILE A 1135 25.09 4.24 5.27
CA ILE A 1135 25.03 2.86 5.73
C ILE A 1135 26.20 2.56 6.69
N HIS A 1136 25.97 1.76 7.73
CA HIS A 1136 27.00 1.39 8.71
C HIS A 1136 28.15 0.63 8.02
N GLN A 1137 29.40 0.77 8.49
CA GLN A 1137 30.58 0.15 7.86
C GLN A 1137 30.42 -1.37 7.68
N ASP A 1138 30.02 -2.08 8.73
CA ASP A 1138 29.69 -3.53 8.71
C ASP A 1138 28.66 -3.90 7.61
N THR A 1139 27.73 -2.99 7.30
CA THR A 1139 26.63 -3.20 6.35
C THR A 1139 27.03 -2.87 4.90
N LEU A 1140 28.03 -2.01 4.64
CA LEU A 1140 28.43 -1.58 3.30
C LEU A 1140 28.73 -2.74 2.33
N ARG A 1141 29.29 -3.84 2.86
CA ARG A 1141 29.67 -5.04 2.08
C ARG A 1141 28.56 -6.11 1.99
N THR A 1142 27.33 -5.77 2.36
CA THR A 1142 26.21 -6.71 2.51
C THR A 1142 25.06 -6.37 1.57
N MET A 1143 24.25 -7.39 1.22
CA MET A 1143 23.00 -7.20 0.47
C MET A 1143 21.82 -6.87 1.43
N TYR A 1144 22.01 -5.90 2.33
CA TYR A 1144 21.02 -5.49 3.34
C TYR A 1144 19.65 -5.12 2.74
N PHE A 1145 19.64 -4.62 1.50
CA PHE A 1145 18.46 -4.26 0.71
C PHE A 1145 17.53 -5.46 0.37
N ALA A 1146 18.02 -6.70 0.46
CA ALA A 1146 17.29 -7.92 0.10
C ALA A 1146 15.98 -8.15 0.85
#